data_AF-A0A5P0JHT4-F1
#
_entry.id   AF-A0A5P0JHT4-F1
#
_cell.length_a   1.000
_cell.length_b   1.000
_cell.length_c   1.000
_cell.angle_alpha   90.00
_cell.angle_beta   90.00
_cell.angle_gamma   90.00
#
_symmetry.space_group_name_H-M   'P 1'
#
loop_
_entity.id
_entity.type
_entity.pdbx_description
1 polymer ?
#
loop_
_entity_poly.entity_id
_entity_poly.type
_entity_poly.pdbx_seq_one_letter_code
_entity_poly.pdbx_strand_id
1 'polypeptide(L)'
;VVNISNAAFPILMARNDKNYWLAFGEKRAWDKNELAYITEAPSIVRPENVTRETATFNLPFISLGQVGDGKLMVIGNPHYNSILRCPNGYSWNGGVNKDGQCTLNSDPDDMKNFMENVLRYLSNDRWLPDAKSSMTVGTNLETVYFKKHGQVLGNSAPFAFHKDFTGITVKPMTSYGNLNPDEVPLLILNGFEYVTQWGSDPYSIPLRADTSKPKLTQQDVTDLIAYMNKGGSVLIMENVMSNLKEESASGFVRLLDAAGLSMALNKSVVNNDPQGYPDRVRQRRSTPIWVYERYPAVDGKPPYTIDDTTKEVIWKYQQENKPDDKPKLEVASWQEEVEGKQVTQFAFIDEADHKTPESLAAAKQRILDAFPGLEVCKDSDYHYEVNCLEYRPGTDVPVTGGMYVPQYTQLDLSADTAKAMLQAADLGTNIQRLYQHELYFRTNGRQGERLNSVDLERLYQNMSVWLWNETKYRYEEGKEDELGFKTFTEFLNCYTNNAYVGTQCSAELKKSLIDNKMIYGEESSKAGMMNPSYPLNYMEKPLTRLMLGRSWWDLNIKVDVEKYPGVVNTNGETVTQNINLYSAPTKWFAGNMQSTGLWAPAQQEVSIESKSTVPVTVTVALADDLTGREKHEVSLNRPPRVTKTYDLKANDKVTFKVPYGGLIYIKGDSKEVQSADFTFTGVVKAPFYKDGKWQHDLNSPAPLGELESASFVYTTPKKNLNASNYTGGLEQFANDL
;
A
#
# COMPACT_ATOMS: atom_id res chain seq x y z
N VAL A 1 -1.15 -4.34 -18.07
CA VAL A 1 -1.94 -4.40 -16.81
C VAL A 1 -2.36 -5.84 -16.66
N VAL A 2 -1.88 -6.48 -15.59
CA VAL A 2 -2.03 -7.91 -15.36
C VAL A 2 -3.39 -8.20 -14.72
N ASN A 3 -4.00 -9.34 -15.04
CA ASN A 3 -5.34 -9.74 -14.59
C ASN A 3 -5.26 -10.73 -13.44
N ILE A 4 -5.99 -10.46 -12.35
CA ILE A 4 -6.25 -11.46 -11.30
C ILE A 4 -7.56 -12.18 -11.61
N SER A 5 -7.55 -13.50 -11.47
CA SER A 5 -8.76 -14.32 -11.57
C SER A 5 -8.84 -15.38 -10.47
N ASN A 6 -9.94 -16.12 -10.44
CA ASN A 6 -10.11 -17.30 -9.61
C ASN A 6 -9.24 -18.50 -10.04
N ALA A 7 -8.44 -18.37 -11.10
CA ALA A 7 -7.36 -19.33 -11.38
C ALA A 7 -6.16 -19.15 -10.44
N ALA A 8 -6.13 -18.07 -9.66
CA ALA A 8 -5.06 -17.77 -8.72
C ALA A 8 -5.54 -17.63 -7.28
N PHE A 9 -4.61 -17.92 -6.37
CA PHE A 9 -4.83 -17.94 -4.94
C PHE A 9 -3.63 -17.34 -4.18
N PRO A 10 -3.87 -16.54 -3.12
CA PRO A 10 -2.83 -15.96 -2.30
C PRO A 10 -2.20 -17.01 -1.38
N ILE A 11 -0.87 -17.13 -1.40
CA ILE A 11 -0.14 -17.99 -0.45
C ILE A 11 0.29 -17.19 0.78
N LEU A 12 0.75 -15.95 0.58
CA LEU A 12 1.18 -15.09 1.67
C LEU A 12 0.81 -13.63 1.42
N MET A 13 0.17 -13.03 2.42
CA MET A 13 -0.23 -11.63 2.49
C MET A 13 0.33 -11.06 3.79
N ALA A 14 1.01 -9.91 3.74
CA ALA A 14 1.47 -9.27 4.96
C ALA A 14 0.30 -8.57 5.66
N ARG A 15 0.23 -8.66 6.98
CA ARG A 15 -0.72 -7.87 7.79
C ARG A 15 -0.44 -6.38 7.63
N ASN A 16 -1.50 -5.58 7.61
CA ASN A 16 -1.47 -4.13 7.42
C ASN A 16 -2.16 -3.36 8.57
N ASP A 17 -2.56 -4.04 9.63
CA ASP A 17 -3.08 -3.40 10.83
C ASP A 17 -1.96 -2.80 11.69
N LYS A 18 -2.28 -1.84 12.56
CA LYS A 18 -1.28 -1.15 13.41
C LYS A 18 -0.61 -2.05 14.44
N ASN A 19 -0.98 -3.33 14.55
CA ASN A 19 -0.35 -4.31 15.44
C ASN A 19 0.28 -5.46 14.65
N TYR A 20 0.59 -5.28 13.36
CA TYR A 20 1.03 -6.36 12.46
C TYR A 20 2.26 -7.14 12.93
N TRP A 21 3.13 -6.52 13.73
CA TRP A 21 4.37 -7.12 14.25
C TRP A 21 4.16 -8.02 15.47
N LEU A 22 2.95 -8.05 16.02
CA LEU A 22 2.55 -8.89 17.14
C LEU A 22 1.87 -10.15 16.62
N ALA A 23 2.19 -11.31 17.18
CA ALA A 23 1.55 -12.56 16.80
C ALA A 23 0.06 -12.59 17.24
N PHE A 24 -0.74 -13.45 16.62
CA PHE A 24 -2.09 -13.69 17.10
C PHE A 24 -2.07 -14.27 18.52
N GLY A 25 -2.95 -13.78 19.38
CA GLY A 25 -2.99 -14.11 20.80
C GLY A 25 -2.19 -13.15 21.70
N GLU A 26 -1.22 -12.41 21.16
CA GLU A 26 -0.49 -11.39 21.93
C GLU A 26 -1.38 -10.18 22.25
N LYS A 27 -1.06 -9.46 23.32
CA LYS A 27 -1.76 -8.23 23.71
C LYS A 27 -1.42 -7.08 22.77
N ARG A 28 -2.43 -6.38 22.27
CA ARG A 28 -2.25 -5.25 21.34
C ARG A 28 -1.48 -4.09 21.98
N ALA A 29 -0.59 -3.49 21.21
CA ALA A 29 0.11 -2.25 21.57
C ALA A 29 -0.75 -1.00 21.29
N TRP A 30 -1.64 -1.10 20.28
CA TRP A 30 -2.54 -0.04 19.84
C TRP A 30 -4.00 -0.50 19.85
N ASP A 31 -4.89 0.39 20.30
CA ASP A 31 -6.34 0.20 20.20
C ASP A 31 -6.86 0.45 18.77
N LYS A 32 -8.18 0.31 18.59
CA LYS A 32 -8.85 0.54 17.29
C LYS A 32 -8.77 1.99 16.78
N ASN A 33 -8.58 2.95 17.68
CA ASN A 33 -8.38 4.36 17.35
C ASN A 33 -6.89 4.68 17.27
N GLU A 34 -6.04 3.66 17.13
CA GLU A 34 -4.61 3.83 17.02
C GLU A 34 -3.94 4.56 18.20
N LEU A 35 -4.50 4.41 19.41
CA LEU A 35 -3.99 4.96 20.67
C LEU A 35 -3.42 3.82 21.54
N ALA A 36 -2.36 4.11 22.28
CA ALA A 36 -1.89 3.26 23.38
C ALA A 36 -2.97 3.07 24.45
N TYR A 37 -3.02 1.88 25.04
CA TYR A 37 -3.90 1.58 26.16
C TYR A 37 -3.43 2.30 27.42
N ILE A 38 -4.36 2.92 28.16
CA ILE A 38 -4.10 3.49 29.48
C ILE A 38 -4.47 2.44 30.53
N THR A 39 -3.46 1.70 31.02
CA THR A 39 -3.59 0.61 32.00
C THR A 39 -3.36 1.07 33.45
N GLU A 40 -2.91 2.31 33.65
CA GLU A 40 -2.65 2.86 34.98
C GLU A 40 -3.93 2.97 35.83
N ALA A 41 -3.81 2.70 37.13
CA ALA A 41 -4.92 2.89 38.05
C ALA A 41 -5.37 4.37 38.08
N PRO A 42 -6.67 4.68 38.12
CA PRO A 42 -7.79 3.77 38.41
C PRO A 42 -8.46 3.12 37.17
N SER A 43 -7.81 3.14 36.00
CA SER A 43 -8.37 2.51 34.77
C SER A 43 -8.61 1.02 34.97
N ILE A 44 -9.70 0.51 34.37
CA ILE A 44 -9.97 -0.94 34.27
C ILE A 44 -9.74 -1.48 32.85
N VAL A 45 -9.23 -0.65 31.94
CA VAL A 45 -9.01 -1.00 30.54
C VAL A 45 -8.02 -2.16 30.47
N ARG A 46 -8.43 -3.23 29.77
CA ARG A 46 -7.58 -4.39 29.50
C ARG A 46 -7.22 -4.42 28.02
N PRO A 47 -5.93 -4.47 27.65
CA PRO A 47 -5.55 -4.61 26.26
C PRO A 47 -6.15 -5.87 25.64
N GLU A 48 -6.79 -5.69 24.49
CA GLU A 48 -7.34 -6.79 23.70
C GLU A 48 -6.20 -7.61 23.08
N ASN A 49 -6.48 -8.87 22.75
CA ASN A 49 -5.53 -9.67 21.99
C ASN A 49 -5.58 -9.29 20.51
N VAL A 50 -4.46 -9.46 19.82
CA VAL A 50 -4.43 -9.48 18.37
C VAL A 50 -5.16 -10.74 17.92
N THR A 51 -6.16 -10.58 17.08
CA THR A 51 -6.95 -11.71 16.60
C THR A 51 -7.23 -11.58 15.10
N ARG A 52 -7.64 -12.70 14.49
CA ARG A 52 -8.06 -12.74 13.09
C ARG A 52 -9.27 -11.84 12.79
N GLU A 53 -10.13 -11.59 13.79
CA GLU A 53 -11.35 -10.78 13.63
C GLU A 53 -11.05 -9.29 13.38
N THR A 54 -9.85 -8.83 13.72
CA THR A 54 -9.41 -7.44 13.53
C THR A 54 -8.25 -7.29 12.55
N ALA A 55 -7.62 -8.40 12.14
CA ALA A 55 -6.48 -8.37 11.25
C ALA A 55 -6.89 -7.94 9.83
N THR A 56 -6.07 -7.09 9.23
CA THR A 56 -6.19 -6.66 7.84
C THR A 56 -4.90 -6.94 7.09
N PHE A 57 -5.01 -7.07 5.76
CA PHE A 57 -3.91 -7.58 4.94
C PHE A 57 -3.70 -6.73 3.68
N ASN A 58 -2.44 -6.65 3.26
CA ASN A 58 -2.05 -6.11 1.96
C ASN A 58 -2.33 -7.12 0.83
N LEU A 59 -2.15 -6.69 -0.43
CA LEU A 59 -2.18 -7.61 -1.57
C LEU A 59 -1.13 -8.72 -1.40
N PRO A 60 -1.38 -9.93 -1.92
CA PRO A 60 -0.43 -11.02 -1.79
C PRO A 60 0.89 -10.70 -2.49
N PHE A 61 1.99 -11.14 -1.88
CA PHE A 61 3.34 -11.06 -2.46
C PHE A 61 3.93 -12.44 -2.77
N ILE A 62 3.27 -13.49 -2.29
CA ILE A 62 3.44 -14.85 -2.77
C ILE A 62 2.08 -15.31 -3.28
N SER A 63 2.04 -15.76 -4.53
CA SER A 63 0.80 -16.16 -5.18
C SER A 63 1.03 -17.35 -6.08
N LEU A 64 -0.01 -18.17 -6.20
CA LEU A 64 -0.05 -19.36 -7.02
C LEU A 64 -1.18 -19.21 -8.02
N GLY A 65 -0.91 -19.46 -9.29
CA GLY A 65 -1.90 -19.49 -10.37
C GLY A 65 -1.88 -20.83 -11.09
N GLN A 66 -2.93 -21.09 -11.86
CA GLN A 66 -3.10 -22.33 -12.60
C GLN A 66 -3.15 -22.08 -14.12
N VAL A 67 -2.45 -22.90 -14.90
CA VAL A 67 -2.50 -22.91 -16.37
C VAL A 67 -2.73 -24.34 -16.84
N GLY A 68 -3.93 -24.63 -17.38
CA GLY A 68 -4.36 -26.00 -17.65
C GLY A 68 -4.29 -26.85 -16.37
N ASP A 69 -3.55 -27.95 -16.41
CA ASP A 69 -3.29 -28.83 -15.25
C ASP A 69 -2.02 -28.45 -14.45
N GLY A 70 -1.25 -27.51 -14.96
CA GLY A 70 0.00 -27.04 -14.38
C GLY A 70 -0.17 -25.81 -13.48
N LYS A 71 0.93 -25.43 -12.84
CA LYS A 71 0.94 -24.36 -11.83
C LYS A 71 2.03 -23.33 -12.09
N LEU A 72 1.75 -22.07 -11.78
CA LEU A 72 2.71 -20.98 -11.79
C LEU A 72 2.76 -20.34 -10.40
N MET A 73 3.90 -20.39 -9.71
CA MET A 73 4.09 -19.73 -8.43
C MET A 73 5.08 -18.57 -8.56
N VAL A 74 4.74 -17.44 -7.96
CA VAL A 74 5.59 -16.25 -7.91
C VAL A 74 5.88 -15.90 -6.46
N ILE A 75 7.17 -15.72 -6.14
CA ILE A 75 7.66 -15.32 -4.81
C ILE A 75 8.46 -14.01 -4.95
N GLY A 76 7.98 -12.93 -4.34
CA GLY A 76 8.48 -11.57 -4.52
C GLY A 76 9.82 -11.22 -3.87
N ASN A 77 10.89 -12.00 -4.06
CA ASN A 77 12.28 -11.60 -3.74
C ASN A 77 13.33 -12.52 -4.41
N PRO A 78 14.33 -11.98 -5.13
CA PRO A 78 15.41 -12.79 -5.73
C PRO A 78 16.27 -13.54 -4.70
N HIS A 79 16.32 -13.06 -3.45
CA HIS A 79 17.10 -13.72 -2.40
C HIS A 79 16.48 -15.04 -1.93
N TYR A 80 15.21 -15.33 -2.22
CA TYR A 80 14.61 -16.62 -1.84
C TYR A 80 15.30 -17.82 -2.52
N ASN A 81 15.93 -17.62 -3.68
CA ASN A 81 16.76 -18.64 -4.33
C ASN A 81 17.92 -19.13 -3.44
N SER A 82 18.44 -18.27 -2.56
CA SER A 82 19.56 -18.62 -1.69
C SER A 82 19.19 -19.65 -0.62
N ILE A 83 17.91 -19.78 -0.25
CA ILE A 83 17.41 -20.82 0.67
C ILE A 83 17.60 -22.21 0.06
N LEU A 84 17.36 -22.36 -1.24
CA LEU A 84 17.57 -23.64 -1.94
C LEU A 84 19.05 -24.07 -1.87
N ARG A 85 19.97 -23.11 -1.80
CA ARG A 85 21.42 -23.35 -1.74
C ARG A 85 21.95 -23.52 -0.32
N CYS A 86 21.46 -22.73 0.63
CA CYS A 86 21.82 -22.76 2.05
C CYS A 86 20.59 -22.53 2.92
N PRO A 87 19.84 -23.58 3.27
CA PRO A 87 18.53 -23.46 3.92
C PRO A 87 18.57 -22.82 5.30
N ASN A 88 19.70 -22.90 6.01
CA ASN A 88 19.90 -22.29 7.32
C ASN A 88 20.96 -21.17 7.33
N GLY A 89 21.42 -20.73 6.16
CA GLY A 89 22.47 -19.73 6.02
C GLY A 89 22.23 -18.79 4.86
N TYR A 90 20.97 -18.50 4.58
CA TYR A 90 20.52 -17.68 3.46
C TYR A 90 20.40 -16.20 3.85
N SER A 91 20.27 -15.92 5.15
CA SER A 91 20.06 -14.56 5.66
C SER A 91 21.35 -13.73 5.63
N TRP A 92 21.43 -12.72 6.49
CA TRP A 92 22.45 -11.67 6.46
C TRP A 92 23.88 -12.21 6.49
N ASN A 93 24.69 -11.84 5.49
CA ASN A 93 26.07 -12.32 5.27
C ASN A 93 26.18 -13.83 4.95
N GLY A 94 25.08 -14.47 4.53
CA GLY A 94 25.08 -15.83 4.00
C GLY A 94 25.98 -16.01 2.78
N GLY A 95 26.29 -17.25 2.44
CA GLY A 95 27.18 -17.55 1.32
C GLY A 95 27.67 -18.98 1.30
N VAL A 96 28.56 -19.26 0.36
CA VAL A 96 29.20 -20.56 0.16
C VAL A 96 30.71 -20.37 0.14
N ASN A 97 31.44 -21.23 0.86
CA ASN A 97 32.90 -21.22 0.88
C ASN A 97 33.50 -21.89 -0.38
N LYS A 98 34.84 -21.95 -0.46
CA LYS A 98 35.54 -22.55 -1.61
C LYS A 98 35.25 -24.04 -1.80
N ASP A 99 34.86 -24.73 -0.73
CA ASP A 99 34.54 -26.17 -0.73
C ASP A 99 33.06 -26.43 -1.06
N GLY A 100 32.30 -25.39 -1.39
CA GLY A 100 30.88 -25.53 -1.71
C GLY A 100 29.96 -25.67 -0.49
N GLN A 101 30.46 -25.44 0.72
CA GLN A 101 29.71 -25.50 1.98
C GLN A 101 29.17 -24.13 2.39
N CYS A 102 28.00 -24.11 3.03
CA CYS A 102 27.40 -22.87 3.53
C CYS A 102 28.28 -22.23 4.62
N THR A 103 28.44 -20.91 4.57
CA THR A 103 29.27 -20.17 5.53
C THR A 103 28.57 -19.90 6.85
N LEU A 104 27.23 -20.00 6.89
CA LEU A 104 26.38 -19.82 8.06
C LEU A 104 25.36 -20.97 8.17
N ASN A 105 24.87 -21.22 9.38
CA ASN A 105 23.81 -22.20 9.66
C ASN A 105 22.83 -21.76 10.77
N SER A 106 22.76 -20.45 11.06
CA SER A 106 22.03 -19.89 12.20
C SER A 106 20.54 -19.64 11.92
N ASP A 107 20.10 -19.65 10.67
CA ASP A 107 18.70 -19.36 10.32
C ASP A 107 17.80 -20.55 10.69
N PRO A 108 16.56 -20.29 11.15
CA PRO A 108 15.63 -21.35 11.52
C PRO A 108 15.15 -22.15 10.31
N ASP A 109 14.66 -23.37 10.56
CA ASP A 109 14.15 -24.28 9.53
C ASP A 109 12.83 -23.83 8.88
N ASP A 110 12.21 -22.73 9.33
CA ASP A 110 10.90 -22.27 8.82
C ASP A 110 10.89 -22.11 7.30
N MET A 111 11.88 -21.42 6.74
CA MET A 111 11.98 -21.19 5.30
C MET A 111 12.42 -22.45 4.54
N LYS A 112 13.20 -23.33 5.17
CA LYS A 112 13.53 -24.65 4.61
C LYS A 112 12.25 -25.47 4.43
N ASN A 113 11.47 -25.62 5.50
CA ASN A 113 10.21 -26.34 5.51
C ASN A 113 9.19 -25.74 4.51
N PHE A 114 9.16 -24.40 4.41
CA PHE A 114 8.35 -23.72 3.40
C PHE A 114 8.77 -24.14 1.98
N MET A 115 10.07 -24.10 1.65
CA MET A 115 10.55 -24.47 0.31
C MET A 115 10.38 -25.97 0.02
N GLU A 116 10.53 -26.86 1.01
CA GLU A 116 10.22 -28.29 0.84
C GLU A 116 8.75 -28.50 0.44
N ASN A 117 7.82 -27.81 1.10
CA ASN A 117 6.40 -27.86 0.75
C ASN A 117 6.12 -27.27 -0.64
N VAL A 118 6.76 -26.16 -1.00
CA VAL A 118 6.65 -25.56 -2.34
C VAL A 118 7.13 -26.54 -3.42
N LEU A 119 8.31 -27.13 -3.25
CA LEU A 119 8.88 -28.08 -4.21
C LEU A 119 8.01 -29.33 -4.36
N ARG A 120 7.51 -29.87 -3.24
CA ARG A 120 6.57 -31.00 -3.24
C ARG A 120 5.27 -30.66 -3.97
N TYR A 121 4.65 -29.53 -3.65
CA TYR A 121 3.36 -29.14 -4.20
C TYR A 121 3.43 -28.81 -5.71
N LEU A 122 4.49 -28.10 -6.13
CA LEU A 122 4.70 -27.78 -7.54
C LEU A 122 5.15 -28.99 -8.36
N SER A 123 5.82 -29.98 -7.77
CA SER A 123 6.17 -31.22 -8.46
C SER A 123 5.03 -32.24 -8.50
N ASN A 124 3.81 -31.89 -8.06
CA ASN A 124 2.65 -32.80 -8.00
C ASN A 124 2.96 -34.08 -7.19
N ASP A 125 3.59 -33.91 -6.02
CA ASP A 125 4.00 -35.00 -5.11
C ASP A 125 5.00 -36.02 -5.73
N ARG A 126 5.58 -35.72 -6.90
CA ARG A 126 6.64 -36.57 -7.51
C ARG A 126 7.94 -36.53 -6.71
N TRP A 127 8.15 -35.46 -5.96
CA TRP A 127 9.26 -35.33 -5.03
C TRP A 127 8.75 -35.10 -3.60
N LEU A 128 9.39 -35.78 -2.67
CA LEU A 128 9.20 -35.72 -1.23
C LEU A 128 10.57 -35.53 -0.56
N PRO A 129 10.64 -34.86 0.60
CA PRO A 129 11.88 -34.70 1.34
C PRO A 129 12.27 -35.99 2.10
N ASP A 130 12.37 -37.13 1.41
CA ASP A 130 12.50 -38.47 2.00
C ASP A 130 13.70 -39.29 1.48
N ALA A 131 14.60 -38.66 0.70
CA ALA A 131 15.77 -39.24 0.05
C ALA A 131 15.50 -40.42 -0.93
N LYS A 132 14.25 -40.84 -1.10
CA LYS A 132 13.86 -41.94 -2.01
C LYS A 132 13.28 -41.44 -3.31
N SER A 133 12.52 -40.34 -3.23
CA SER A 133 12.00 -39.67 -4.41
C SER A 133 13.09 -38.87 -5.11
N SER A 134 12.95 -38.71 -6.42
CA SER A 134 13.88 -37.92 -7.23
C SER A 134 13.12 -37.17 -8.31
N MET A 135 13.64 -36.00 -8.68
CA MET A 135 13.09 -35.22 -9.78
C MET A 135 14.18 -34.43 -10.51
N THR A 136 13.90 -34.08 -11.76
CA THR A 136 14.72 -33.12 -12.50
C THR A 136 14.06 -31.74 -12.43
N VAL A 137 14.82 -30.73 -12.01
CA VAL A 137 14.41 -29.32 -12.04
C VAL A 137 15.13 -28.62 -13.19
N GLY A 138 14.36 -28.08 -14.12
CA GLY A 138 14.89 -27.21 -15.17
C GLY A 138 15.11 -25.79 -14.64
N THR A 139 16.19 -25.11 -15.03
CA THR A 139 16.44 -23.73 -14.61
C THR A 139 17.17 -22.91 -15.65
N ASN A 140 16.90 -21.59 -15.70
CA ASN A 140 17.72 -20.60 -16.41
C ASN A 140 18.56 -19.73 -15.44
N LEU A 141 18.61 -20.10 -14.15
CA LEU A 141 19.44 -19.45 -13.15
C LEU A 141 20.83 -20.07 -13.15
N GLU A 142 21.84 -19.22 -13.32
CA GLU A 142 23.25 -19.62 -13.17
C GLU A 142 23.77 -19.35 -11.76
N THR A 143 23.26 -18.30 -11.11
CA THR A 143 23.79 -17.76 -9.86
C THR A 143 22.67 -17.43 -8.88
N VAL A 144 22.90 -17.71 -7.59
CA VAL A 144 22.09 -17.24 -6.46
C VAL A 144 22.81 -16.15 -5.69
N TYR A 145 22.06 -15.27 -5.06
CA TYR A 145 22.59 -14.13 -4.31
C TYR A 145 22.10 -14.12 -2.87
N PHE A 146 23.02 -13.89 -1.94
CA PHE A 146 22.80 -13.81 -0.50
C PHE A 146 22.81 -12.36 -0.04
N LYS A 147 21.96 -12.02 0.93
CA LYS A 147 21.90 -10.65 1.44
C LYS A 147 23.17 -10.29 2.21
N LYS A 148 23.64 -9.05 2.06
CA LYS A 148 24.77 -8.48 2.81
C LYS A 148 24.43 -7.08 3.31
N HIS A 149 25.19 -6.61 4.31
CA HIS A 149 25.11 -5.24 4.80
C HIS A 149 25.29 -4.19 3.68
N GLY A 150 24.33 -3.26 3.62
CA GLY A 150 24.29 -2.16 2.66
C GLY A 150 23.40 -2.44 1.44
N GLN A 151 23.32 -1.46 0.55
CA GLN A 151 22.67 -1.59 -0.76
C GLN A 151 23.63 -2.21 -1.78
N VAL A 152 24.00 -3.45 -1.55
CA VAL A 152 24.94 -4.21 -2.39
C VAL A 152 24.26 -5.46 -2.95
N LEU A 153 24.81 -5.99 -4.04
CA LEU A 153 24.41 -7.29 -4.61
C LEU A 153 24.48 -8.43 -3.58
N GLY A 154 25.49 -8.36 -2.71
CA GLY A 154 25.76 -9.39 -1.70
C GLY A 154 26.69 -10.50 -2.19
N ASN A 155 26.74 -11.60 -1.45
CA ASN A 155 27.56 -12.75 -1.83
C ASN A 155 26.84 -13.56 -2.90
N SER A 156 27.57 -14.27 -3.75
CA SER A 156 26.99 -15.07 -4.83
C SER A 156 27.55 -16.49 -4.84
N ALA A 157 26.76 -17.45 -5.32
CA ALA A 157 27.19 -18.82 -5.56
C ALA A 157 26.50 -19.40 -6.81
N PRO A 158 27.07 -20.41 -7.48
CA PRO A 158 26.38 -21.13 -8.53
C PRO A 158 25.03 -21.68 -8.03
N PHE A 159 24.01 -21.64 -8.89
CA PHE A 159 22.71 -22.22 -8.57
C PHE A 159 22.84 -23.74 -8.42
N ALA A 160 22.45 -24.24 -7.25
CA ALA A 160 22.40 -25.65 -6.92
C ALA A 160 21.54 -25.85 -5.67
N PHE A 161 21.03 -27.07 -5.49
CA PHE A 161 20.34 -27.44 -4.27
C PHE A 161 21.34 -27.82 -3.16
N HIS A 162 21.00 -27.47 -1.92
CA HIS A 162 21.66 -27.98 -0.73
C HIS A 162 21.40 -29.48 -0.57
N LYS A 163 22.28 -30.18 0.13
CA LYS A 163 22.13 -31.62 0.41
C LYS A 163 20.85 -31.97 1.17
N ASP A 164 20.22 -31.01 1.82
CA ASP A 164 18.94 -31.22 2.51
C ASP A 164 17.80 -31.46 1.52
N PHE A 165 17.89 -30.89 0.32
CA PHE A 165 16.95 -31.14 -0.79
C PHE A 165 17.44 -32.30 -1.66
N THR A 166 17.62 -33.48 -1.05
CA THR A 166 18.14 -34.68 -1.72
C THR A 166 17.30 -35.12 -2.93
N GLY A 167 17.92 -35.82 -3.89
CA GLY A 167 17.21 -36.42 -5.03
C GLY A 167 16.84 -35.46 -6.16
N ILE A 168 17.20 -34.18 -6.06
CA ILE A 168 16.94 -33.19 -7.11
C ILE A 168 18.16 -33.05 -8.03
N THR A 169 17.95 -33.28 -9.33
CA THR A 169 18.94 -33.02 -10.37
C THR A 169 18.61 -31.72 -11.09
N VAL A 170 19.59 -30.84 -11.26
CA VAL A 170 19.41 -29.56 -11.98
C VAL A 170 19.76 -29.72 -13.45
N LYS A 171 18.86 -29.28 -14.34
CA LYS A 171 19.07 -29.23 -15.79
C LYS A 171 19.07 -27.77 -16.26
N PRO A 172 20.21 -27.22 -16.73
CA PRO A 172 20.24 -25.90 -17.35
C PRO A 172 19.35 -25.87 -18.60
N MET A 173 18.59 -24.80 -18.76
CA MET A 173 17.61 -24.63 -19.84
C MET A 173 17.95 -23.40 -20.68
N THR A 174 17.99 -23.59 -21.99
CA THR A 174 18.14 -22.51 -22.98
C THR A 174 16.96 -22.47 -23.98
N SER A 175 16.02 -23.42 -23.87
CA SER A 175 14.79 -23.50 -24.66
C SER A 175 13.74 -24.33 -23.90
N TYR A 176 12.45 -24.07 -24.16
CA TYR A 176 11.32 -24.69 -23.47
C TYR A 176 10.39 -25.49 -24.38
N GLY A 177 10.74 -25.64 -25.65
CA GLY A 177 9.96 -26.39 -26.63
C GLY A 177 9.87 -27.89 -26.30
N ASN A 178 8.67 -28.46 -26.46
CA ASN A 178 8.40 -29.90 -26.30
C ASN A 178 8.82 -30.51 -24.95
N LEU A 179 8.88 -29.72 -23.88
CA LEU A 179 9.17 -30.26 -22.56
C LEU A 179 8.10 -31.26 -22.10
N ASN A 180 8.57 -32.35 -21.52
CA ASN A 180 7.74 -33.39 -20.90
C ASN A 180 7.71 -33.18 -19.37
N PRO A 181 6.55 -32.82 -18.79
CA PRO A 181 6.41 -32.71 -17.34
C PRO A 181 6.82 -33.97 -16.58
N ASP A 182 6.65 -35.16 -17.16
CA ASP A 182 7.05 -36.44 -16.53
C ASP A 182 8.56 -36.55 -16.29
N GLU A 183 9.37 -35.94 -17.15
CA GLU A 183 10.82 -35.93 -17.02
C GLU A 183 11.33 -34.72 -16.23
N VAL A 184 10.74 -33.56 -16.48
CA VAL A 184 11.06 -32.29 -15.82
C VAL A 184 9.76 -31.74 -15.24
N PRO A 185 9.36 -32.14 -14.01
CA PRO A 185 8.09 -31.72 -13.42
C PRO A 185 8.06 -30.27 -12.94
N LEU A 186 9.23 -29.65 -12.75
CA LEU A 186 9.35 -28.28 -12.24
C LEU A 186 10.43 -27.50 -13.00
N LEU A 187 10.09 -26.27 -13.37
CA LEU A 187 11.03 -25.25 -13.81
C LEU A 187 11.16 -24.16 -12.74
N ILE A 188 12.39 -23.76 -12.41
CA ILE A 188 12.67 -22.58 -11.58
C ILE A 188 13.32 -21.53 -12.47
N LEU A 189 12.64 -20.40 -12.71
CA LEU A 189 13.01 -19.45 -13.74
C LEU A 189 13.07 -18.01 -13.25
N ASN A 190 13.93 -17.23 -13.90
CA ASN A 190 13.89 -15.78 -13.91
C ASN A 190 13.32 -15.30 -15.24
N GLY A 191 12.38 -14.35 -15.19
CA GLY A 191 11.84 -13.64 -16.33
C GLY A 191 12.78 -12.57 -16.89
N PHE A 192 13.68 -12.01 -16.05
CA PHE A 192 14.52 -10.88 -16.44
C PHE A 192 15.97 -11.04 -15.96
N GLU A 193 16.87 -10.26 -16.54
CA GLU A 193 18.17 -9.98 -15.92
C GLU A 193 17.99 -9.12 -14.66
N TYR A 194 18.95 -9.19 -13.76
CA TYR A 194 18.98 -8.33 -12.59
C TYR A 194 19.63 -6.99 -12.88
N VAL A 195 19.09 -5.92 -12.29
CA VAL A 195 19.81 -4.66 -12.16
C VAL A 195 20.94 -4.87 -11.15
N THR A 196 22.17 -4.94 -11.65
CA THR A 196 23.37 -5.20 -10.83
C THR A 196 24.20 -3.97 -10.51
N GLN A 197 23.95 -2.86 -11.20
CA GLN A 197 24.69 -1.62 -11.03
C GLN A 197 24.06 -0.72 -9.96
N TRP A 198 24.92 -0.11 -9.14
CA TRP A 198 24.55 1.01 -8.28
C TRP A 198 24.42 2.24 -9.19
N GLY A 199 23.19 2.72 -9.40
CA GLY A 199 22.96 3.96 -10.14
C GLY A 199 23.46 5.16 -9.34
N SER A 200 23.35 6.36 -9.92
CA SER A 200 23.52 7.62 -9.17
C SER A 200 22.48 7.85 -8.07
N ASP A 201 21.47 6.97 -7.99
CA ASP A 201 20.42 6.99 -6.97
C ASP A 201 20.84 6.14 -5.75
N PRO A 202 21.14 6.76 -4.59
CA PRO A 202 21.48 6.08 -3.35
C PRO A 202 20.29 5.35 -2.69
N TYR A 203 19.13 5.28 -3.36
CA TYR A 203 17.98 4.46 -2.96
C TYR A 203 17.73 3.29 -3.92
N SER A 204 18.54 3.15 -4.98
CA SER A 204 18.44 2.01 -5.90
C SER A 204 18.86 0.71 -5.22
N ILE A 205 17.93 -0.25 -5.11
CA ILE A 205 18.17 -1.56 -4.52
C ILE A 205 18.68 -2.51 -5.63
N PRO A 206 19.91 -3.06 -5.53
CA PRO A 206 20.40 -4.07 -6.46
C PRO A 206 19.52 -5.34 -6.46
N LEU A 207 19.60 -6.14 -7.53
CA LEU A 207 18.84 -7.39 -7.73
C LEU A 207 17.34 -7.26 -8.03
N ARG A 208 16.82 -6.04 -8.26
CA ARG A 208 15.49 -5.89 -8.89
C ARG A 208 15.51 -6.36 -10.35
N ALA A 209 14.36 -6.78 -10.88
CA ALA A 209 14.21 -7.16 -12.28
C ALA A 209 14.46 -5.97 -13.23
N ASP A 210 15.31 -6.14 -14.25
CA ASP A 210 15.54 -5.21 -15.35
C ASP A 210 14.54 -5.51 -16.48
N THR A 211 13.38 -4.83 -16.49
CA THR A 211 12.32 -5.06 -17.47
C THR A 211 12.71 -4.76 -18.92
N SER A 212 13.82 -4.05 -19.12
CA SER A 212 14.40 -3.80 -20.44
C SER A 212 15.19 -5.00 -20.99
N LYS A 213 15.51 -5.99 -20.15
CA LYS A 213 16.31 -7.17 -20.49
C LYS A 213 15.59 -8.47 -20.12
N PRO A 214 14.54 -8.85 -20.87
CA PRO A 214 13.84 -10.11 -20.66
C PRO A 214 14.73 -11.31 -20.98
N LYS A 215 14.62 -12.37 -20.17
CA LYS A 215 15.24 -13.69 -20.40
C LYS A 215 14.36 -14.64 -21.20
N LEU A 216 13.08 -14.33 -21.31
CA LEU A 216 12.07 -15.17 -21.97
C LEU A 216 11.56 -14.46 -23.22
N THR A 217 11.67 -15.11 -24.37
CA THR A 217 11.07 -14.64 -25.62
C THR A 217 9.57 -14.93 -25.64
N GLN A 218 8.84 -14.34 -26.59
CA GLN A 218 7.42 -14.67 -26.80
C GLN A 218 7.19 -16.14 -27.14
N GLN A 219 8.14 -16.79 -27.84
CA GLN A 219 8.05 -18.21 -28.14
C GLN A 219 8.28 -19.05 -26.87
N ASP A 220 9.26 -18.70 -26.05
CA ASP A 220 9.50 -19.38 -24.77
C ASP A 220 8.25 -19.35 -23.89
N VAL A 221 7.56 -18.21 -23.83
CA VAL A 221 6.31 -18.10 -23.07
C VAL A 221 5.20 -18.98 -23.65
N THR A 222 5.11 -19.11 -24.98
CA THR A 222 4.14 -20.02 -25.62
C THR A 222 4.43 -21.46 -25.22
N ASP A 223 5.70 -21.84 -25.26
CA ASP A 223 6.16 -23.18 -24.92
C ASP A 223 5.97 -23.48 -23.42
N LEU A 224 6.21 -22.50 -22.54
CA LEU A 224 5.95 -22.60 -21.10
C LEU A 224 4.46 -22.77 -20.80
N ILE A 225 3.58 -22.03 -21.48
CA ILE A 225 2.12 -22.22 -21.35
C ILE A 225 1.74 -23.63 -21.83
N ALA A 226 2.29 -24.11 -22.95
CA ALA A 226 2.05 -25.47 -23.44
C ALA A 226 2.57 -26.56 -22.48
N TYR A 227 3.72 -26.32 -21.85
CA TYR A 227 4.29 -27.20 -20.83
C TYR A 227 3.42 -27.26 -19.58
N MET A 228 2.94 -26.12 -19.08
CA MET A 228 2.01 -26.09 -17.94
C MET A 228 0.66 -26.71 -18.28
N ASN A 229 0.14 -26.50 -19.49
CA ASN A 229 -1.08 -27.18 -19.94
C ASN A 229 -0.99 -28.72 -19.89
N LYS A 230 0.23 -29.29 -19.93
CA LYS A 230 0.48 -30.73 -19.79
C LYS A 230 0.71 -31.18 -18.34
N GLY A 231 0.56 -30.29 -17.35
CA GLY A 231 0.76 -30.58 -15.93
C GLY A 231 2.13 -30.19 -15.36
N GLY A 232 2.99 -29.52 -16.14
CA GLY A 232 4.26 -28.99 -15.66
C GLY A 232 4.08 -27.76 -14.76
N SER A 233 5.05 -27.49 -13.88
CA SER A 233 4.99 -26.33 -12.98
C SER A 233 6.17 -25.39 -13.15
N VAL A 234 5.93 -24.10 -12.89
CA VAL A 234 6.94 -23.04 -12.96
C VAL A 234 6.97 -22.27 -11.64
N LEU A 235 8.16 -22.05 -11.10
CA LEU A 235 8.43 -21.21 -9.93
C LEU A 235 9.30 -20.02 -10.34
N ILE A 236 8.85 -18.81 -10.04
CA ILE A 236 9.58 -17.56 -10.27
C ILE A 236 9.88 -16.90 -8.93
N MET A 237 11.15 -16.63 -8.67
CA MET A 237 11.63 -15.96 -7.46
C MET A 237 12.32 -14.65 -7.85
N GLU A 238 11.52 -13.62 -8.11
CA GLU A 238 11.98 -12.33 -8.59
C GLU A 238 11.22 -11.18 -7.96
N ASN A 239 11.91 -10.05 -7.80
CA ASN A 239 11.29 -8.80 -7.39
C ASN A 239 11.11 -7.87 -8.58
N VAL A 240 9.89 -7.85 -9.13
CA VAL A 240 9.49 -6.97 -10.23
C VAL A 240 8.89 -5.70 -9.65
N MET A 241 9.75 -4.78 -9.20
CA MET A 241 9.35 -3.44 -8.72
C MET A 241 9.09 -2.45 -9.87
N SER A 242 9.41 -2.84 -11.10
CA SER A 242 9.44 -2.02 -12.30
C SER A 242 8.09 -1.95 -13.01
N ASN A 243 7.96 -0.97 -13.91
CA ASN A 243 6.76 -0.73 -14.68
C ASN A 243 6.58 -1.84 -15.73
N LEU A 244 5.75 -2.85 -15.43
CA LEU A 244 5.34 -3.92 -16.36
C LEU A 244 4.54 -3.41 -17.59
N LYS A 245 4.46 -2.10 -17.82
CA LYS A 245 3.88 -1.50 -19.03
C LYS A 245 4.87 -1.46 -20.21
N GLU A 246 6.16 -1.78 -20.01
CA GLU A 246 7.14 -1.87 -21.09
C GLU A 246 6.82 -3.03 -22.05
N GLU A 247 6.94 -2.78 -23.36
CA GLU A 247 6.69 -3.81 -24.39
C GLU A 247 7.64 -5.01 -24.25
N SER A 248 8.89 -4.77 -23.83
CA SER A 248 9.87 -5.82 -23.52
C SER A 248 9.41 -6.78 -22.42
N ALA A 249 8.54 -6.34 -21.51
CA ALA A 249 7.99 -7.17 -20.44
C ALA A 249 6.73 -7.95 -20.87
N SER A 250 6.20 -7.72 -22.08
CA SER A 250 4.91 -8.26 -22.52
C SER A 250 4.82 -9.79 -22.49
N GLY A 251 5.91 -10.50 -22.80
CA GLY A 251 5.94 -11.96 -22.75
C GLY A 251 5.75 -12.48 -21.32
N PHE A 252 6.48 -11.91 -20.37
CA PHE A 252 6.35 -12.26 -18.96
C PHE A 252 4.95 -11.91 -18.41
N VAL A 253 4.41 -10.75 -18.77
CA VAL A 253 3.03 -10.36 -18.42
C VAL A 253 2.01 -11.37 -18.95
N ARG A 254 2.18 -11.83 -20.20
CA ARG A 254 1.33 -12.85 -20.81
C ARG A 254 1.37 -14.18 -20.06
N LEU A 255 2.54 -14.57 -19.52
CA LEU A 255 2.68 -15.77 -18.70
C LEU A 255 1.87 -15.66 -17.40
N LEU A 256 1.97 -14.53 -16.70
CA LEU A 256 1.21 -14.25 -15.48
C LEU A 256 -0.29 -14.19 -15.73
N ASP A 257 -0.69 -13.49 -16.80
CA ASP A 257 -2.09 -13.36 -17.24
C ASP A 257 -2.72 -14.73 -17.57
N ALA A 258 -1.94 -15.65 -18.14
CA ALA A 258 -2.40 -17.02 -18.40
C ALA A 258 -2.71 -17.77 -17.11
N ALA A 259 -1.99 -17.48 -16.02
CA ALA A 259 -2.17 -18.08 -14.72
C ALA A 259 -3.16 -17.33 -13.80
N GLY A 260 -3.75 -16.23 -14.28
CA GLY A 260 -4.64 -15.38 -13.47
C GLY A 260 -3.93 -14.62 -12.36
N LEU A 261 -2.62 -14.40 -12.48
CA LEU A 261 -1.80 -13.71 -11.47
C LEU A 261 -1.56 -12.27 -11.85
N SER A 262 -1.54 -11.35 -10.87
CA SER A 262 -1.03 -9.99 -11.05
C SER A 262 0.15 -9.72 -10.15
N MET A 263 1.19 -9.07 -10.68
CA MET A 263 2.33 -8.60 -9.92
C MET A 263 2.19 -7.11 -9.63
N ALA A 264 1.65 -6.81 -8.45
CA ALA A 264 1.70 -5.48 -7.86
C ALA A 264 2.45 -5.57 -6.51
N LEU A 265 3.75 -5.85 -6.58
CA LEU A 265 4.60 -6.03 -5.39
C LEU A 265 5.00 -4.73 -4.70
N ASN A 266 4.77 -3.58 -5.34
CA ASN A 266 5.09 -2.28 -4.76
C ASN A 266 4.19 -2.03 -3.54
N LYS A 267 4.75 -2.25 -2.34
CA LYS A 267 4.16 -2.05 -1.01
C LYS A 267 3.31 -3.22 -0.46
N SER A 268 3.49 -4.44 -0.93
CA SER A 268 2.78 -5.62 -0.40
C SER A 268 3.23 -6.06 1.00
N VAL A 269 4.38 -5.54 1.48
CA VAL A 269 4.92 -5.82 2.82
C VAL A 269 5.08 -4.49 3.56
N VAL A 270 4.69 -4.43 4.83
CA VAL A 270 4.81 -3.23 5.67
C VAL A 270 6.28 -3.03 6.05
N ASN A 271 6.74 -1.78 6.02
CA ASN A 271 8.14 -1.46 6.26
C ASN A 271 8.37 -0.96 7.69
N ASN A 272 9.33 -1.58 8.37
CA ASN A 272 10.20 -1.03 9.43
C ASN A 272 9.56 -0.47 10.71
N ASP A 273 8.26 -0.64 10.96
CA ASP A 273 7.67 -0.33 12.26
C ASP A 273 7.54 -1.59 13.15
N PRO A 274 7.66 -1.46 14.48
CA PRO A 274 8.14 -0.31 15.24
C PRO A 274 9.64 -0.48 15.51
N GLN A 275 10.51 -0.23 14.52
CA GLN A 275 11.98 -0.28 14.68
C GLN A 275 12.58 1.10 14.38
N GLY A 276 13.80 1.39 14.87
CA GLY A 276 14.45 2.68 14.59
C GLY A 276 15.32 3.25 15.71
N TYR A 277 15.29 4.58 15.84
CA TYR A 277 16.03 5.32 16.86
C TYR A 277 15.28 5.35 18.21
N PRO A 278 15.97 5.68 19.32
CA PRO A 278 15.37 5.74 20.66
C PRO A 278 14.17 6.70 20.83
N ASP A 279 13.95 7.61 19.89
CA ASP A 279 12.82 8.56 19.88
C ASP A 279 11.52 7.97 19.32
N ARG A 280 11.57 6.73 18.81
CA ARG A 280 10.40 6.05 18.23
C ARG A 280 9.62 5.27 19.27
N VAL A 281 8.31 5.43 19.25
CA VAL A 281 7.38 4.72 20.13
C VAL A 281 7.18 3.26 19.71
N ARG A 282 6.77 2.44 20.69
CA ARG A 282 6.51 0.99 20.54
C ARG A 282 7.71 0.20 20.05
N GLN A 283 8.91 0.78 20.19
CA GLN A 283 10.12 0.24 19.63
C GLN A 283 10.41 -1.20 20.08
N ARG A 284 10.85 -2.05 19.15
CA ARG A 284 11.42 -3.38 19.42
C ARG A 284 12.92 -3.41 19.11
N ARG A 285 13.68 -4.19 19.89
CA ARG A 285 15.12 -4.43 19.74
C ARG A 285 15.42 -5.92 19.79
N SER A 286 16.62 -6.33 19.35
CA SER A 286 17.10 -7.70 19.53
C SER A 286 17.21 -8.08 21.01
N THR A 287 17.66 -7.14 21.83
CA THR A 287 17.87 -7.25 23.28
C THR A 287 16.72 -6.57 24.05
N PRO A 288 16.51 -6.91 25.33
CA PRO A 288 15.52 -6.22 26.14
C PRO A 288 15.82 -4.72 26.28
N ILE A 289 14.75 -3.93 26.45
CA ILE A 289 14.84 -2.48 26.63
C ILE A 289 14.03 -2.02 27.84
N TRP A 290 14.39 -0.83 28.34
CA TRP A 290 13.52 -0.05 29.22
C TRP A 290 13.14 1.25 28.53
N VAL A 291 11.85 1.58 28.54
CA VAL A 291 11.37 2.79 27.86
C VAL A 291 10.26 3.45 28.65
N TYR A 292 10.24 4.78 28.66
CA TYR A 292 9.13 5.56 29.17
C TYR A 292 8.40 6.25 28.01
N GLU A 293 7.26 5.70 27.63
CA GLU A 293 6.34 6.28 26.65
C GLU A 293 5.19 7.00 27.37
N ARG A 294 4.74 8.13 26.82
CA ARG A 294 3.64 8.91 27.39
C ARG A 294 2.88 9.69 26.34
N TYR A 295 1.70 10.17 26.74
CA TYR A 295 1.06 11.30 26.06
C TYR A 295 1.43 12.59 26.78
N PRO A 296 2.02 13.58 26.09
CA PRO A 296 2.40 14.83 26.71
C PRO A 296 1.17 15.57 27.24
N ALA A 297 1.34 16.21 28.39
CA ALA A 297 0.28 16.99 29.00
C ALA A 297 -0.04 18.23 28.16
N VAL A 298 -1.33 18.53 28.00
CA VAL A 298 -1.85 19.76 27.39
C VAL A 298 -2.40 20.62 28.51
N ASP A 299 -1.90 21.86 28.64
CA ASP A 299 -2.22 22.78 29.73
C ASP A 299 -1.99 22.18 31.14
N GLY A 300 -0.93 21.37 31.27
CA GLY A 300 -0.55 20.73 32.53
C GLY A 300 -1.41 19.52 32.93
N LYS A 301 -2.28 19.02 32.04
CA LYS A 301 -3.11 17.82 32.29
C LYS A 301 -2.93 16.76 31.18
N PRO A 302 -3.09 15.46 31.48
CA PRO A 302 -3.14 14.42 30.45
C PRO A 302 -4.24 14.71 29.41
N PRO A 303 -4.08 14.28 28.15
CA PRO A 303 -5.09 14.46 27.10
C PRO A 303 -6.29 13.51 27.21
N TYR A 304 -6.45 12.86 28.36
CA TYR A 304 -7.55 11.98 28.71
C TYR A 304 -7.89 12.14 30.20
N THR A 305 -9.07 11.66 30.57
CA THR A 305 -9.50 11.49 31.96
C THR A 305 -9.94 10.05 32.16
N ILE A 306 -9.80 9.53 33.38
CA ILE A 306 -10.39 8.25 33.76
C ILE A 306 -11.67 8.57 34.52
N ASP A 307 -12.81 8.05 34.05
CA ASP A 307 -14.11 8.30 34.67
C ASP A 307 -14.13 7.73 36.09
N ASP A 308 -14.51 8.54 37.07
CA ASP A 308 -14.48 8.14 38.48
C ASP A 308 -15.49 7.03 38.83
N THR A 309 -16.52 6.83 38.00
CA THR A 309 -17.57 5.83 38.21
C THR A 309 -17.33 4.58 37.38
N THR A 310 -17.20 4.72 36.06
CA THR A 310 -17.04 3.59 35.13
C THR A 310 -15.61 3.07 35.08
N LYS A 311 -14.64 3.90 35.50
CA LYS A 311 -13.20 3.64 35.37
C LYS A 311 -12.73 3.48 33.92
N GLU A 312 -13.53 3.96 32.97
CA GLU A 312 -13.18 3.99 31.55
C GLU A 312 -12.34 5.22 31.20
N VAL A 313 -11.54 5.09 30.14
CA VAL A 313 -10.67 6.16 29.65
C VAL A 313 -11.44 7.00 28.64
N ILE A 314 -11.55 8.30 28.90
CA ILE A 314 -12.23 9.26 28.04
C ILE A 314 -11.17 10.20 27.45
N TRP A 315 -11.03 10.18 26.13
CA TRP A 315 -10.10 11.05 25.43
C TRP A 315 -10.73 12.44 25.19
N LYS A 316 -10.00 13.49 25.54
CA LYS A 316 -10.49 14.88 25.41
C LYS A 316 -10.90 15.23 23.98
N TYR A 317 -10.09 14.83 23.00
CA TYR A 317 -10.35 15.10 21.59
C TYR A 317 -11.63 14.42 21.07
N GLN A 318 -11.99 13.26 21.62
CA GLN A 318 -13.23 12.54 21.27
C GLN A 318 -14.44 13.25 21.89
N GLN A 319 -14.33 13.65 23.16
CA GLN A 319 -15.40 14.35 23.87
C GLN A 319 -15.70 15.72 23.25
N GLU A 320 -14.67 16.44 22.82
CA GLU A 320 -14.79 17.76 22.18
C GLU A 320 -15.11 17.68 20.67
N ASN A 321 -15.13 16.47 20.10
CA ASN A 321 -15.29 16.24 18.65
C ASN A 321 -14.25 17.01 17.81
N LYS A 322 -12.99 17.00 18.26
CA LYS A 322 -11.84 17.64 17.61
C LYS A 322 -10.81 16.58 17.22
N PRO A 323 -11.01 15.84 16.12
CA PRO A 323 -10.10 14.76 15.72
C PRO A 323 -8.69 15.25 15.31
N ASP A 324 -8.51 16.55 15.08
CA ASP A 324 -7.19 17.17 14.87
C ASP A 324 -6.35 17.25 16.15
N ASP A 325 -7.00 17.27 17.31
CA ASP A 325 -6.35 17.31 18.63
C ASP A 325 -6.02 15.91 19.15
N LYS A 326 -6.08 14.87 18.29
CA LYS A 326 -5.71 13.50 18.65
C LYS A 326 -4.28 13.48 19.21
N PRO A 327 -4.08 13.03 20.45
CA PRO A 327 -2.78 13.14 21.10
C PRO A 327 -1.77 12.18 20.44
N LYS A 328 -0.52 12.64 20.36
CA LYS A 328 0.58 11.85 19.82
C LYS A 328 1.34 11.20 20.96
N LEU A 329 1.54 9.89 20.87
CA LEU A 329 2.41 9.15 21.79
C LEU A 329 3.88 9.57 21.52
N GLU A 330 4.65 9.78 22.58
CA GLU A 330 6.08 10.08 22.51
C GLU A 330 6.90 9.20 23.46
N VAL A 331 8.17 8.99 23.13
CA VAL A 331 9.17 8.59 24.13
C VAL A 331 9.54 9.84 24.91
N ALA A 332 9.42 9.80 26.24
CA ALA A 332 9.72 10.93 27.08
C ALA A 332 11.19 11.36 26.91
N SER A 333 11.46 12.66 26.96
CA SER A 333 12.81 13.21 26.82
C SER A 333 13.05 14.41 27.73
N TRP A 334 14.32 14.68 28.02
CA TRP A 334 14.77 15.85 28.77
C TRP A 334 15.98 16.49 28.08
N GLN A 335 16.27 17.75 28.41
CA GLN A 335 17.47 18.44 27.94
C GLN A 335 18.57 18.35 28.99
N GLU A 336 19.79 18.08 28.54
CA GLU A 336 20.97 18.02 29.39
C GLU A 336 22.14 18.72 28.70
N GLU A 337 22.96 19.44 29.48
CA GLU A 337 24.16 20.07 28.96
C GLU A 337 25.34 19.09 29.01
N VAL A 338 25.84 18.70 27.85
CA VAL A 338 27.01 17.83 27.68
C VAL A 338 28.06 18.60 26.89
N GLU A 339 29.24 18.80 27.48
CA GLU A 339 30.36 19.52 26.86
C GLU A 339 29.98 20.93 26.33
N GLY A 340 29.12 21.65 27.05
CA GLY A 340 28.67 23.00 26.68
C GLY A 340 27.61 23.04 25.56
N LYS A 341 27.05 21.89 25.19
CA LYS A 341 25.94 21.79 24.22
C LYS A 341 24.70 21.18 24.89
N GLN A 342 23.55 21.74 24.58
CA GLN A 342 22.26 21.15 24.93
C GLN A 342 22.02 19.91 24.08
N VAL A 343 21.82 18.75 24.73
CA VAL A 343 21.55 17.46 24.10
C VAL A 343 20.23 16.94 24.63
N THR A 344 19.37 16.48 23.73
CA THR A 344 18.13 15.79 24.10
C THR A 344 18.44 14.35 24.47
N GLN A 345 18.12 13.98 25.70
CA GLN A 345 18.20 12.62 26.19
C GLN A 345 16.80 12.00 26.14
N PHE A 346 16.72 10.75 25.67
CA PHE A 346 15.47 10.00 25.64
C PHE A 346 15.42 9.02 26.81
N ALA A 347 14.23 8.84 27.37
CA ALA A 347 13.96 7.88 28.43
C ALA A 347 13.90 6.45 27.85
N PHE A 348 15.06 5.98 27.40
CA PHE A 348 15.26 4.74 26.68
C PHE A 348 16.58 4.11 27.10
N ILE A 349 16.57 2.82 27.40
CA ILE A 349 17.74 2.02 27.77
C ILE A 349 17.74 0.77 26.91
N ASP A 350 18.82 0.54 26.16
CA ASP A 350 19.10 -0.76 25.55
C ASP A 350 19.94 -1.58 26.54
N GLU A 351 19.44 -2.73 27.03
CA GLU A 351 20.21 -3.53 27.98
C GLU A 351 21.55 -4.02 27.40
N ALA A 352 21.69 -4.07 26.06
CA ALA A 352 22.95 -4.40 25.41
C ALA A 352 24.11 -3.47 25.80
N ASP A 353 23.82 -2.21 26.13
CA ASP A 353 24.81 -1.21 26.52
C ASP A 353 25.20 -1.30 28.02
N HIS A 354 24.45 -2.08 28.82
CA HIS A 354 24.60 -2.16 30.27
C HIS A 354 24.99 -3.57 30.74
N LYS A 355 26.28 -3.90 30.61
CA LYS A 355 26.81 -5.25 30.90
C LYS A 355 26.81 -5.66 32.37
N THR A 356 26.48 -4.76 33.31
CA THR A 356 26.42 -5.09 34.74
C THR A 356 25.11 -4.59 35.37
N PRO A 357 24.59 -5.28 36.41
CA PRO A 357 23.39 -4.85 37.11
C PRO A 357 23.47 -3.42 37.66
N GLU A 358 24.65 -2.98 38.11
CA GLU A 358 24.87 -1.65 38.67
C GLU A 358 24.77 -0.57 37.60
N SER A 359 25.32 -0.82 36.40
CA SER A 359 25.22 0.09 35.26
C SER A 359 23.77 0.26 34.81
N LEU A 360 23.02 -0.86 34.74
CA LEU A 360 21.60 -0.84 34.40
C LEU A 360 20.77 -0.12 35.47
N ALA A 361 21.03 -0.37 36.75
CA ALA A 361 20.35 0.30 37.85
C ALA A 361 20.60 1.82 37.84
N ALA A 362 21.84 2.25 37.59
CA ALA A 362 22.18 3.67 37.46
C ALA A 362 21.47 4.33 36.27
N ALA A 363 21.38 3.64 35.12
CA ALA A 363 20.67 4.15 33.95
C ALA A 363 19.16 4.31 34.21
N LYS A 364 18.53 3.35 34.88
CA LYS A 364 17.13 3.46 35.32
C LYS A 364 16.94 4.62 36.28
N GLN A 365 17.80 4.75 37.28
CA GLN A 365 17.72 5.83 38.26
C GLN A 365 17.83 7.20 37.60
N ARG A 366 18.70 7.35 36.60
CA ARG A 366 18.82 8.60 35.83
C ARG A 366 17.50 9.01 35.17
N ILE A 367 16.73 8.06 34.63
CA ILE A 367 15.40 8.34 34.06
C ILE A 367 14.41 8.70 35.18
N LEU A 368 14.39 7.97 36.29
CA LEU A 368 13.50 8.25 37.41
C LEU A 368 13.75 9.63 38.03
N ASP A 369 15.01 10.05 38.13
CA ASP A 369 15.39 11.38 38.63
C ASP A 369 14.99 12.50 37.66
N ALA A 370 15.05 12.25 36.35
CA ALA A 370 14.63 13.20 35.32
C ALA A 370 13.10 13.40 35.26
N PHE A 371 12.31 12.43 35.72
CA PHE A 371 10.85 12.47 35.73
C PHE A 371 10.29 12.20 37.13
N PRO A 372 10.22 13.23 38.00
CA PRO A 372 9.70 13.07 39.37
C PRO A 372 8.29 12.47 39.39
N GLY A 373 8.11 11.40 40.18
CA GLY A 373 6.84 10.67 40.29
C GLY A 373 6.66 9.53 39.29
N LEU A 374 7.61 9.31 38.38
CA LEU A 374 7.64 8.12 37.52
C LEU A 374 7.91 6.87 38.36
N GLU A 375 7.11 5.83 38.16
CA GLU A 375 7.34 4.49 38.73
C GLU A 375 7.71 3.49 37.63
N VAL A 376 8.28 2.36 38.03
CA VAL A 376 8.44 1.20 37.15
C VAL A 376 7.08 0.52 36.96
N CYS A 377 6.80 0.11 35.73
CA CYS A 377 5.57 -0.60 35.39
C CYS A 377 5.41 -1.89 36.21
N LYS A 378 4.17 -2.23 36.56
CA LYS A 378 3.86 -3.34 37.49
C LYS A 378 3.29 -4.57 36.78
N ASP A 379 2.75 -4.43 35.57
CA ASP A 379 2.21 -5.55 34.82
C ASP A 379 3.35 -6.27 34.07
N SER A 380 3.71 -7.45 34.54
CA SER A 380 4.72 -8.28 33.86
C SER A 380 4.19 -8.99 32.62
N ASP A 381 2.87 -9.03 32.42
CA ASP A 381 2.21 -9.79 31.35
C ASP A 381 1.83 -8.89 30.15
N TYR A 382 2.12 -7.58 30.22
CA TYR A 382 1.88 -6.62 29.15
C TYR A 382 3.06 -5.66 28.92
N HIS A 383 3.69 -5.77 27.75
CA HIS A 383 4.92 -5.04 27.40
C HIS A 383 4.68 -3.88 26.41
N TYR A 384 3.67 -3.05 26.69
CA TYR A 384 3.38 -1.79 25.97
C TYR A 384 2.66 -0.77 26.88
N GLU A 385 2.92 -0.81 28.19
CA GLU A 385 2.40 0.17 29.14
C GLU A 385 2.95 1.59 28.84
N VAL A 386 2.23 2.60 29.29
CA VAL A 386 2.61 4.01 29.16
C VAL A 386 2.50 4.67 30.53
N ASN A 387 3.13 5.84 30.73
CA ASN A 387 3.16 6.56 32.03
C ASN A 387 3.95 5.89 33.15
N CYS A 388 4.67 4.81 32.84
CA CYS A 388 5.62 4.16 33.73
C CYS A 388 6.89 3.78 32.95
N LEU A 389 7.99 3.51 33.67
CA LEU A 389 9.21 2.98 33.07
C LEU A 389 9.00 1.48 32.79
N GLU A 390 8.76 1.16 31.53
CA GLU A 390 8.36 -0.16 31.05
C GLU A 390 9.58 -1.03 30.73
N TYR A 391 9.55 -2.30 31.13
CA TYR A 391 10.43 -3.33 30.59
C TYR A 391 9.78 -3.99 29.38
N ARG A 392 10.51 -4.04 28.26
CA ARG A 392 10.07 -4.71 27.04
C ARG A 392 11.08 -5.78 26.63
N PRO A 393 10.66 -7.04 26.43
CA PRO A 393 11.56 -8.11 26.03
C PRO A 393 12.11 -7.88 24.62
N GLY A 394 13.32 -8.40 24.40
CA GLY A 394 13.95 -8.42 23.08
C GLY A 394 13.25 -9.39 22.13
N THR A 395 13.44 -9.20 20.83
CA THR A 395 12.86 -10.05 19.78
C THR A 395 13.75 -11.22 19.38
N ASP A 396 14.99 -11.27 19.85
CA ASP A 396 16.06 -12.19 19.41
C ASP A 396 16.43 -12.09 17.91
N VAL A 397 15.67 -11.36 17.10
CA VAL A 397 16.02 -11.01 15.71
C VAL A 397 17.15 -9.98 15.71
N PRO A 398 18.32 -10.29 15.13
CA PRO A 398 19.44 -9.35 15.07
C PRO A 398 19.09 -8.08 14.29
N VAL A 399 19.58 -6.94 14.76
CA VAL A 399 19.41 -5.63 14.12
C VAL A 399 20.73 -5.10 13.56
N THR A 400 20.67 -4.21 12.57
CA THR A 400 21.85 -3.66 11.89
C THR A 400 21.78 -2.16 11.64
N GLY A 401 22.96 -1.55 11.51
CA GLY A 401 23.12 -0.11 11.25
C GLY A 401 22.72 0.78 12.43
N GLY A 402 22.95 2.09 12.30
CA GLY A 402 22.56 3.06 13.33
C GLY A 402 21.05 3.23 13.50
N MET A 403 20.25 2.72 12.55
CA MET A 403 18.79 2.72 12.60
C MET A 403 18.21 1.45 13.24
N TYR A 404 19.04 0.48 13.65
CA TYR A 404 18.60 -0.76 14.29
C TYR A 404 17.50 -1.50 13.51
N VAL A 405 17.68 -1.60 12.19
CA VAL A 405 16.74 -2.31 11.31
C VAL A 405 16.98 -3.81 11.46
N PRO A 406 15.94 -4.63 11.69
CA PRO A 406 16.10 -6.08 11.78
C PRO A 406 16.63 -6.64 10.47
N GLN A 407 17.43 -7.70 10.57
CA GLN A 407 18.00 -8.36 9.38
C GLN A 407 16.94 -9.00 8.49
N TYR A 408 15.80 -9.39 9.07
CA TYR A 408 14.66 -9.97 8.38
C TYR A 408 13.36 -9.68 9.18
N THR A 409 12.22 -9.78 8.52
CA THR A 409 10.90 -9.72 9.17
C THR A 409 10.34 -11.13 9.24
N GLN A 410 9.96 -11.57 10.44
CA GLN A 410 9.23 -12.82 10.61
C GLN A 410 7.75 -12.58 10.34
N LEU A 411 7.17 -13.42 9.49
CA LEU A 411 5.74 -13.42 9.19
C LEU A 411 5.19 -14.74 9.69
N ASP A 412 4.22 -14.68 10.59
CA ASP A 412 3.53 -15.87 11.08
C ASP A 412 2.68 -16.48 9.95
N LEU A 413 2.77 -17.80 9.78
CA LEU A 413 1.94 -18.58 8.86
C LEU A 413 1.25 -19.73 9.62
N SER A 414 0.80 -19.46 10.85
CA SER A 414 -0.06 -20.36 11.60
C SER A 414 -1.39 -20.63 10.88
N ALA A 415 -2.08 -21.69 11.28
CA ALA A 415 -3.39 -22.04 10.73
C ALA A 415 -4.43 -20.90 10.88
N ASP A 416 -4.36 -20.12 11.97
CA ASP A 416 -5.27 -19.01 12.19
C ASP A 416 -4.90 -17.79 11.32
N THR A 417 -3.60 -17.52 11.13
CA THR A 417 -3.15 -16.50 10.19
C THR A 417 -3.53 -16.85 8.76
N ALA A 418 -3.39 -18.11 8.35
CA ALA A 418 -3.83 -18.59 7.03
C ALA A 418 -5.34 -18.41 6.82
N LYS A 419 -6.17 -18.77 7.81
CA LYS A 419 -7.64 -18.53 7.75
C LYS A 419 -7.98 -17.04 7.69
N ALA A 420 -7.25 -16.19 8.40
CA ALA A 420 -7.45 -14.74 8.36
C ALA A 420 -7.13 -14.15 6.99
N MET A 421 -6.04 -14.61 6.35
CA MET A 421 -5.69 -14.24 4.97
C MET A 421 -6.78 -14.68 3.99
N LEU A 422 -7.27 -15.92 4.11
CA LEU A 422 -8.37 -16.42 3.29
C LEU A 422 -9.63 -15.56 3.42
N GLN A 423 -10.01 -15.24 4.65
CA GLN A 423 -11.13 -14.36 4.92
C GLN A 423 -10.94 -12.96 4.34
N ALA A 424 -9.71 -12.43 4.32
CA ALA A 424 -9.40 -11.14 3.70
C ALA A 424 -9.41 -11.20 2.17
N ALA A 425 -9.11 -12.36 1.58
CA ALA A 425 -9.07 -12.61 0.14
C ALA A 425 -10.41 -13.07 -0.44
N ASP A 426 -11.39 -13.48 0.37
CA ASP A 426 -12.76 -13.83 -0.07
C ASP A 426 -13.52 -12.57 -0.53
N LEU A 427 -13.27 -12.16 -1.78
CA LEU A 427 -13.79 -10.95 -2.38
C LEU A 427 -15.31 -10.98 -2.51
N GLY A 428 -15.87 -12.14 -2.86
CA GLY A 428 -17.30 -12.32 -3.10
C GLY A 428 -18.12 -12.15 -1.82
N THR A 429 -17.75 -12.86 -0.75
CA THR A 429 -18.43 -12.73 0.54
C THR A 429 -18.24 -11.33 1.11
N ASN A 430 -17.02 -10.78 1.01
CA ASN A 430 -16.70 -9.48 1.59
C ASN A 430 -17.48 -8.33 0.90
N ILE A 431 -17.55 -8.30 -0.44
CA ILE A 431 -18.32 -7.27 -1.15
C ILE A 431 -19.82 -7.42 -0.87
N GLN A 432 -20.34 -8.64 -0.80
CA GLN A 432 -21.74 -8.91 -0.49
C GLN A 432 -22.09 -8.43 0.92
N ARG A 433 -21.23 -8.67 1.93
CA ARG A 433 -21.46 -8.20 3.30
C ARG A 433 -21.48 -6.67 3.39
N LEU A 434 -20.59 -5.98 2.68
CA LEU A 434 -20.60 -4.52 2.61
C LEU A 434 -21.84 -3.98 1.90
N TYR A 435 -22.29 -4.66 0.84
CA TYR A 435 -23.54 -4.35 0.15
C TYR A 435 -24.76 -4.50 1.07
N GLN A 436 -24.89 -5.63 1.78
CA GLN A 436 -26.00 -5.87 2.71
C GLN A 436 -26.02 -4.85 3.86
N HIS A 437 -24.84 -4.48 4.37
CA HIS A 437 -24.72 -3.41 5.36
C HIS A 437 -25.21 -2.07 4.82
N GLU A 438 -24.83 -1.71 3.59
CA GLU A 438 -25.29 -0.47 3.00
C GLU A 438 -26.80 -0.47 2.70
N LEU A 439 -27.36 -1.61 2.29
CA LEU A 439 -28.81 -1.77 2.14
C LEU A 439 -29.57 -1.53 3.44
N TYR A 440 -29.03 -2.01 4.56
CA TYR A 440 -29.62 -1.76 5.89
C TYR A 440 -29.80 -0.26 6.14
N PHE A 441 -28.78 0.56 5.91
CA PHE A 441 -28.90 2.00 6.11
C PHE A 441 -29.78 2.68 5.06
N ARG A 442 -29.64 2.33 3.77
CA ARG A 442 -30.42 2.95 2.69
C ARG A 442 -31.92 2.67 2.79
N THR A 443 -32.29 1.52 3.35
CA THR A 443 -33.69 1.13 3.50
C THR A 443 -34.27 1.42 4.88
N ASN A 444 -33.48 2.01 5.80
CA ASN A 444 -33.83 2.17 7.21
C ASN A 444 -34.19 0.83 7.89
N GLY A 445 -33.40 -0.21 7.63
CA GLY A 445 -33.48 -1.52 8.26
C GLY A 445 -34.54 -2.47 7.70
N ARG A 446 -35.19 -2.13 6.57
CA ARG A 446 -36.20 -3.00 5.93
C ARG A 446 -35.57 -4.16 5.14
N GLN A 447 -34.33 -4.00 4.69
CA GLN A 447 -33.54 -5.00 3.97
C GLN A 447 -32.10 -4.92 4.45
N GLY A 448 -31.29 -5.94 4.16
CA GLY A 448 -29.87 -5.93 4.49
C GLY A 448 -29.54 -6.30 5.93
N GLU A 449 -28.25 -6.35 6.23
CA GLU A 449 -27.70 -6.82 7.51
C GLU A 449 -26.65 -5.85 8.04
N ARG A 450 -26.87 -5.34 9.26
CA ARG A 450 -25.93 -4.40 9.89
C ARG A 450 -24.72 -5.14 10.47
N LEU A 451 -23.57 -4.95 9.85
CA LEU A 451 -22.27 -5.26 10.45
C LEU A 451 -21.99 -4.46 11.73
N ASN A 452 -21.32 -5.08 12.70
CA ASN A 452 -20.69 -4.36 13.81
C ASN A 452 -19.52 -3.49 13.30
N SER A 453 -19.05 -2.54 14.10
CA SER A 453 -17.98 -1.61 13.70
C SER A 453 -16.66 -2.32 13.38
N VAL A 454 -16.33 -3.40 14.09
CA VAL A 454 -15.08 -4.15 13.92
C VAL A 454 -15.06 -4.85 12.55
N ASP A 455 -16.13 -5.57 12.22
CA ASP A 455 -16.29 -6.24 10.94
C ASP A 455 -16.35 -5.25 9.79
N LEU A 456 -17.09 -4.15 9.95
CA LEU A 456 -17.17 -3.12 8.93
C LEU A 456 -15.79 -2.52 8.63
N GLU A 457 -15.04 -2.16 9.68
CA GLU A 457 -13.70 -1.58 9.57
C GLU A 457 -12.75 -2.52 8.84
N ARG A 458 -12.69 -3.79 9.28
CA ARG A 458 -11.85 -4.84 8.71
C ARG A 458 -12.21 -5.12 7.25
N LEU A 459 -13.48 -5.34 6.95
CA LEU A 459 -13.96 -5.63 5.60
C LEU A 459 -13.69 -4.46 4.65
N TYR A 460 -13.97 -3.24 5.09
CA TYR A 460 -13.71 -2.05 4.29
C TYR A 460 -12.21 -1.87 4.00
N GLN A 461 -11.33 -2.05 5.00
CA GLN A 461 -9.88 -1.94 4.80
C GLN A 461 -9.37 -3.00 3.82
N ASN A 462 -9.71 -4.27 4.03
CA ASN A 462 -9.30 -5.35 3.13
C ASN A 462 -9.82 -5.11 1.71
N MET A 463 -11.10 -4.77 1.54
CA MET A 463 -11.67 -4.50 0.21
C MET A 463 -11.08 -3.25 -0.44
N SER A 464 -10.67 -2.23 0.34
CA SER A 464 -9.98 -1.07 -0.21
C SER A 464 -8.65 -1.46 -0.85
N VAL A 465 -7.87 -2.35 -0.23
CA VAL A 465 -6.59 -2.85 -0.78
C VAL A 465 -6.82 -3.52 -2.15
N TRP A 466 -7.88 -4.31 -2.27
CA TRP A 466 -8.26 -4.98 -3.52
C TRP A 466 -8.90 -4.05 -4.57
N LEU A 467 -9.67 -3.04 -4.18
CA LEU A 467 -10.39 -2.19 -5.14
C LEU A 467 -9.60 -0.94 -5.56
N TRP A 468 -8.71 -0.43 -4.72
CA TRP A 468 -8.07 0.87 -4.90
C TRP A 468 -6.72 0.77 -5.59
N ASN A 469 -6.72 0.17 -6.78
CA ASN A 469 -5.54 -0.08 -7.60
C ASN A 469 -5.93 -0.23 -9.10
N GLU A 470 -4.93 -0.36 -9.99
CA GLU A 470 -5.13 -0.54 -11.44
C GLU A 470 -5.40 -2.01 -11.85
N THR A 471 -5.53 -2.93 -10.90
CA THR A 471 -5.67 -4.36 -11.18
C THR A 471 -6.99 -4.65 -11.88
N LYS A 472 -6.92 -5.50 -12.91
CA LYS A 472 -8.08 -6.02 -13.59
C LYS A 472 -8.50 -7.34 -12.96
N TYR A 473 -9.79 -7.47 -12.67
CA TYR A 473 -10.35 -8.66 -12.06
C TYR A 473 -11.25 -9.35 -13.07
N ARG A 474 -11.12 -10.67 -13.21
CA ARG A 474 -11.99 -11.48 -14.06
C ARG A 474 -12.37 -12.77 -13.37
N TYR A 475 -13.49 -13.34 -13.80
CA TYR A 475 -13.89 -14.69 -13.44
C TYR A 475 -13.67 -15.60 -14.64
N GLU A 476 -13.13 -16.79 -14.37
CA GLU A 476 -12.89 -17.86 -15.32
C GLU A 476 -13.80 -19.04 -15.01
N GLU A 477 -14.65 -19.37 -15.97
CA GLU A 477 -15.55 -20.51 -15.89
C GLU A 477 -14.77 -21.83 -15.91
N GLY A 478 -15.22 -22.82 -15.15
CA GLY A 478 -14.55 -24.13 -15.04
C GLY A 478 -13.34 -24.14 -14.10
N LYS A 479 -13.00 -23.00 -13.48
CA LYS A 479 -12.04 -22.91 -12.37
C LYS A 479 -12.78 -22.81 -11.04
N GLU A 480 -12.16 -23.29 -9.97
CA GLU A 480 -12.69 -23.16 -8.61
C GLU A 480 -12.84 -21.67 -8.26
N ASP A 481 -13.87 -21.32 -7.50
CA ASP A 481 -14.17 -19.92 -7.14
C ASP A 481 -14.26 -19.75 -5.63
N GLU A 482 -13.27 -20.27 -4.91
CA GLU A 482 -13.24 -20.26 -3.44
C GLU A 482 -13.24 -18.86 -2.84
N LEU A 483 -12.71 -17.87 -3.59
CA LEU A 483 -12.62 -16.48 -3.17
C LEU A 483 -13.76 -15.60 -3.71
N GLY A 484 -14.75 -16.20 -4.38
CA GLY A 484 -15.97 -15.51 -4.83
C GLY A 484 -15.75 -14.43 -5.90
N PHE A 485 -14.81 -14.63 -6.82
CA PHE A 485 -14.56 -13.73 -7.95
C PHE A 485 -15.79 -13.58 -8.84
N LYS A 486 -16.63 -14.61 -8.99
CA LYS A 486 -17.85 -14.48 -9.79
C LYS A 486 -18.72 -13.36 -9.25
N THR A 487 -19.13 -13.44 -7.99
CA THR A 487 -19.92 -12.40 -7.32
C THR A 487 -19.21 -11.06 -7.33
N PHE A 488 -17.92 -11.04 -7.00
CA PHE A 488 -17.14 -9.79 -6.99
C PHE A 488 -17.12 -9.09 -8.34
N THR A 489 -16.87 -9.81 -9.42
CA THR A 489 -16.83 -9.25 -10.78
C THR A 489 -18.23 -8.92 -11.31
N GLU A 490 -19.30 -9.61 -10.89
CA GLU A 490 -20.68 -9.21 -11.17
C GLU A 490 -20.98 -7.81 -10.60
N PHE A 491 -20.59 -7.53 -9.35
CA PHE A 491 -20.70 -6.18 -8.78
C PHE A 491 -19.93 -5.15 -9.61
N LEU A 492 -18.67 -5.41 -9.94
CA LEU A 492 -17.87 -4.50 -10.78
C LEU A 492 -18.58 -4.22 -12.12
N ASN A 493 -19.10 -5.25 -12.76
CA ASN A 493 -19.80 -5.15 -14.04
C ASN A 493 -21.12 -4.39 -13.96
N CYS A 494 -21.79 -4.35 -12.80
CA CYS A 494 -22.94 -3.47 -12.61
C CYS A 494 -22.57 -1.99 -12.62
N TYR A 495 -21.42 -1.61 -12.05
CA TYR A 495 -20.96 -0.22 -12.03
C TYR A 495 -20.28 0.22 -13.33
N THR A 496 -19.81 -0.72 -14.15
CA THR A 496 -19.17 -0.45 -15.45
C THR A 496 -20.12 -0.66 -16.63
N ASN A 497 -21.37 -1.01 -16.37
CA ASN A 497 -22.38 -1.37 -17.36
C ASN A 497 -21.88 -2.46 -18.34
N ASN A 498 -21.32 -3.53 -17.79
CA ASN A 498 -20.79 -4.68 -18.52
C ASN A 498 -19.69 -4.33 -19.53
N ALA A 499 -18.85 -3.33 -19.23
CA ALA A 499 -17.74 -2.96 -20.10
C ALA A 499 -16.64 -4.05 -20.20
N TYR A 500 -16.63 -5.03 -19.29
CA TYR A 500 -15.65 -6.11 -19.27
C TYR A 500 -16.24 -7.44 -19.76
N VAL A 501 -15.37 -8.27 -20.34
CA VAL A 501 -15.71 -9.63 -20.78
C VAL A 501 -15.67 -10.58 -19.58
N GLY A 502 -16.58 -11.56 -19.55
CA GLY A 502 -16.70 -12.54 -18.47
C GLY A 502 -18.07 -12.49 -17.82
N THR A 503 -18.11 -12.33 -16.50
CA THR A 503 -19.37 -12.16 -15.74
C THR A 503 -20.17 -10.97 -16.27
N GLN A 504 -21.49 -11.05 -16.09
CA GLN A 504 -22.41 -9.97 -16.45
C GLN A 504 -23.12 -9.52 -15.19
N CYS A 505 -23.44 -8.23 -15.11
CA CYS A 505 -24.31 -7.70 -14.07
C CYS A 505 -25.67 -8.41 -14.13
N SER A 506 -26.02 -9.16 -13.08
CA SER A 506 -27.30 -9.85 -13.00
C SER A 506 -28.46 -8.84 -12.92
N ALA A 507 -29.60 -9.18 -13.52
CA ALA A 507 -30.77 -8.29 -13.55
C ALA A 507 -31.27 -7.95 -12.15
N GLU A 508 -31.24 -8.92 -11.23
CA GLU A 508 -31.62 -8.75 -9.83
C GLU A 508 -30.70 -7.78 -9.10
N LEU A 509 -29.37 -7.96 -9.24
CA LEU A 509 -28.41 -7.06 -8.62
C LEU A 509 -28.51 -5.65 -9.21
N LYS A 510 -28.58 -5.52 -10.54
CA LYS A 510 -28.76 -4.22 -11.22
C LYS A 510 -29.99 -3.49 -10.69
N LYS A 511 -31.12 -4.20 -10.63
CA LYS A 511 -32.38 -3.64 -10.13
C LYS A 511 -32.24 -3.17 -8.69
N SER A 512 -31.63 -3.97 -7.81
CA SER A 512 -31.47 -3.58 -6.41
C SER A 512 -30.54 -2.38 -6.23
N LEU A 513 -29.44 -2.29 -7.00
CA LEU A 513 -28.54 -1.13 -6.98
C LEU A 513 -29.26 0.16 -7.44
N ILE A 514 -30.16 0.05 -8.42
CA ILE A 514 -31.01 1.16 -8.90
C ILE A 514 -32.04 1.57 -7.84
N ASP A 515 -32.82 0.60 -7.35
CA ASP A 515 -33.90 0.83 -6.37
C ASP A 515 -33.35 1.48 -5.08
N ASN A 516 -32.10 1.18 -4.73
CA ASN A 516 -31.40 1.72 -3.56
C ASN A 516 -30.50 2.92 -3.87
N LYS A 517 -30.59 3.52 -5.05
CA LYS A 517 -29.88 4.77 -5.43
C LYS A 517 -28.35 4.68 -5.32
N MET A 518 -27.78 3.52 -5.66
CA MET A 518 -26.32 3.33 -5.77
C MET A 518 -25.85 3.61 -7.21
N ILE A 519 -26.67 3.25 -8.19
CA ILE A 519 -26.50 3.59 -9.61
C ILE A 519 -27.82 4.19 -10.14
N TYR A 520 -27.75 4.95 -11.22
CA TYR A 520 -28.93 5.50 -11.88
C TYR A 520 -29.60 4.46 -12.80
N GLY A 521 -30.93 4.40 -12.76
CA GLY A 521 -31.73 3.53 -13.63
C GLY A 521 -31.90 4.08 -15.05
N GLU A 522 -32.45 3.23 -15.92
CA GLU A 522 -32.64 3.49 -17.36
C GLU A 522 -33.57 4.68 -17.66
N GLU A 523 -34.42 5.09 -16.71
CA GLU A 523 -35.32 6.24 -16.85
C GLU A 523 -34.61 7.60 -16.74
N SER A 524 -33.33 7.61 -16.37
CA SER A 524 -32.51 8.81 -16.21
C SER A 524 -31.58 9.00 -17.42
N SER A 525 -31.30 10.25 -17.81
CA SER A 525 -30.22 10.57 -18.76
C SER A 525 -28.82 10.14 -18.28
N LYS A 526 -28.71 9.74 -17.01
CA LYS A 526 -27.51 9.21 -16.36
C LYS A 526 -27.53 7.69 -16.19
N ALA A 527 -28.36 6.97 -16.94
CA ALA A 527 -28.51 5.52 -16.83
C ALA A 527 -27.15 4.79 -16.73
N GLY A 528 -27.01 3.92 -15.72
CA GLY A 528 -25.78 3.16 -15.47
C GLY A 528 -24.65 3.96 -14.80
N MET A 529 -24.78 5.28 -14.62
CA MET A 529 -23.81 6.06 -13.86
C MET A 529 -23.92 5.75 -12.37
N MET A 530 -22.78 5.71 -11.70
CA MET A 530 -22.68 5.65 -10.26
C MET A 530 -23.24 6.93 -9.63
N ASN A 531 -24.08 6.75 -8.61
CA ASN A 531 -24.58 7.83 -7.77
C ASN A 531 -23.75 7.89 -6.46
N PRO A 532 -22.90 8.91 -6.27
CA PRO A 532 -22.13 9.05 -5.03
C PRO A 532 -23.01 9.20 -3.77
N SER A 533 -24.24 9.68 -3.92
CA SER A 533 -25.21 9.85 -2.83
C SER A 533 -24.63 10.63 -1.63
N TYR A 534 -23.90 11.73 -1.89
CA TYR A 534 -23.29 12.53 -0.82
C TYR A 534 -24.33 13.03 0.21
N PRO A 535 -23.98 13.19 1.50
CA PRO A 535 -22.65 12.91 2.08
C PRO A 535 -22.36 11.40 2.14
N LEU A 536 -21.08 11.07 1.96
CA LEU A 536 -20.53 9.73 2.13
C LEU A 536 -20.08 9.55 3.58
N ASN A 537 -20.82 8.70 4.29
CA ASN A 537 -20.40 8.15 5.55
C ASN A 537 -19.98 6.70 5.30
N TYR A 538 -18.71 6.34 5.48
CA TYR A 538 -18.29 4.95 5.26
C TYR A 538 -18.96 3.95 6.22
N MET A 539 -19.42 4.44 7.38
CA MET A 539 -20.15 3.64 8.38
C MET A 539 -21.57 3.27 7.94
N GLU A 540 -22.07 3.89 6.87
CA GLU A 540 -23.41 3.65 6.32
C GLU A 540 -23.37 3.25 4.85
N LYS A 541 -22.43 3.82 4.08
CA LYS A 541 -22.28 3.68 2.62
C LYS A 541 -20.90 3.14 2.22
N PRO A 542 -20.43 2.02 2.81
CA PRO A 542 -19.08 1.49 2.56
C PRO A 542 -18.88 1.06 1.10
N LEU A 543 -19.86 0.42 0.47
CA LEU A 543 -19.75 -0.06 -0.90
C LEU A 543 -19.70 1.12 -1.88
N THR A 544 -20.61 2.07 -1.75
CA THR A 544 -20.61 3.29 -2.59
C THR A 544 -19.30 4.05 -2.43
N ARG A 545 -18.74 4.14 -1.22
CA ARG A 545 -17.43 4.77 -1.03
C ARG A 545 -16.31 4.01 -1.74
N LEU A 546 -16.28 2.68 -1.61
CA LEU A 546 -15.27 1.84 -2.25
C LEU A 546 -15.34 1.93 -3.78
N MET A 547 -16.54 1.84 -4.35
CA MET A 547 -16.76 1.92 -5.80
C MET A 547 -16.47 3.31 -6.35
N LEU A 548 -16.75 4.36 -5.59
CA LEU A 548 -16.35 5.72 -5.97
C LEU A 548 -14.84 5.80 -6.00
N GLY A 549 -14.15 5.33 -4.96
CA GLY A 549 -12.68 5.24 -4.97
C GLY A 549 -12.16 4.45 -6.16
N ARG A 550 -12.72 3.27 -6.46
CA ARG A 550 -12.36 2.44 -7.61
C ARG A 550 -12.44 3.19 -8.93
N SER A 551 -13.41 4.09 -9.12
CA SER A 551 -13.53 4.91 -10.34
C SER A 551 -12.31 5.78 -10.65
N TRP A 552 -11.46 6.06 -9.64
CA TRP A 552 -10.19 6.77 -9.83
C TRP A 552 -9.20 6.00 -10.71
N TRP A 553 -9.20 4.67 -10.62
CA TRP A 553 -8.40 3.78 -11.46
C TRP A 553 -9.18 3.25 -12.66
N ASP A 554 -10.48 2.98 -12.47
CA ASP A 554 -11.34 2.35 -13.46
C ASP A 554 -12.36 3.33 -14.05
N LEU A 555 -11.98 3.96 -15.16
CA LEU A 555 -12.76 5.00 -15.82
C LEU A 555 -13.98 4.47 -16.62
N ASN A 556 -14.19 3.15 -16.64
CA ASN A 556 -15.43 2.57 -17.14
C ASN A 556 -16.57 2.77 -16.12
N ILE A 557 -16.24 2.97 -14.84
CA ILE A 557 -17.21 3.45 -13.86
C ILE A 557 -17.46 4.93 -14.12
N LYS A 558 -18.63 5.24 -14.68
CA LYS A 558 -19.06 6.62 -14.91
C LYS A 558 -19.67 7.18 -13.65
N VAL A 559 -19.23 8.36 -13.23
CA VAL A 559 -19.60 8.95 -11.93
C VAL A 559 -20.45 10.20 -12.14
N ASP A 560 -21.54 10.32 -11.40
CA ASP A 560 -22.28 11.58 -11.35
C ASP A 560 -21.51 12.64 -10.54
N VAL A 561 -21.11 13.71 -11.22
CA VAL A 561 -20.34 14.82 -10.65
C VAL A 561 -21.19 16.08 -10.44
N GLU A 562 -22.51 16.05 -10.65
CA GLU A 562 -23.36 17.25 -10.54
C GLU A 562 -23.31 17.89 -9.16
N LYS A 563 -23.36 17.06 -8.10
CA LYS A 563 -23.31 17.57 -6.73
C LYS A 563 -21.90 18.01 -6.33
N TYR A 564 -20.87 17.26 -6.75
CA TYR A 564 -19.47 17.61 -6.49
C TYR A 564 -18.54 16.97 -7.53
N PRO A 565 -17.54 17.70 -8.05
CA PRO A 565 -17.32 19.14 -7.84
C PRO A 565 -18.32 20.03 -8.61
N GLY A 566 -19.05 19.47 -9.57
CA GLY A 566 -19.96 20.15 -10.49
C GLY A 566 -19.69 19.74 -11.94
N VAL A 567 -20.73 19.81 -12.78
CA VAL A 567 -20.62 19.46 -14.22
C VAL A 567 -20.16 20.66 -15.03
N VAL A 568 -19.32 20.40 -16.03
CA VAL A 568 -18.99 21.32 -17.11
C VAL A 568 -19.87 21.00 -18.32
N ASN A 569 -20.73 21.94 -18.71
CA ASN A 569 -21.69 21.78 -19.80
C ASN A 569 -21.22 22.38 -21.14
N THR A 570 -19.97 22.86 -21.20
CA THR A 570 -19.37 23.43 -22.41
C THR A 570 -18.40 22.45 -23.05
N ASN A 571 -18.29 22.50 -24.38
CA ASN A 571 -17.29 21.72 -25.10
C ASN A 571 -15.87 22.17 -24.70
N GLY A 572 -14.95 21.22 -24.66
CA GLY A 572 -13.54 21.52 -24.45
C GLY A 572 -12.95 22.35 -25.60
N GLU A 573 -12.03 23.24 -25.26
CA GLU A 573 -11.28 24.07 -26.20
C GLU A 573 -9.81 23.65 -26.26
N THR A 574 -9.07 24.28 -27.18
CA THR A 574 -7.61 24.17 -27.27
C THR A 574 -6.99 25.47 -26.78
N VAL A 575 -6.10 25.40 -25.81
CA VAL A 575 -5.43 26.56 -25.21
C VAL A 575 -3.93 26.30 -25.18
N THR A 576 -3.12 27.25 -25.63
CA THR A 576 -1.66 27.21 -25.46
C THR A 576 -1.25 28.19 -24.37
N GLN A 577 -0.45 27.73 -23.42
CA GLN A 577 0.09 28.57 -22.34
C GLN A 577 1.60 28.39 -22.21
N ASN A 578 2.28 29.49 -21.90
CA ASN A 578 3.70 29.46 -21.54
C ASN A 578 3.82 29.29 -20.02
N ILE A 579 4.49 28.24 -19.57
CA ILE A 579 4.55 27.85 -18.17
C ILE A 579 6.01 27.83 -17.70
N ASN A 580 6.25 28.43 -16.53
CA ASN A 580 7.56 28.43 -15.89
C ASN A 580 7.88 27.05 -15.31
N LEU A 581 9.03 26.49 -15.69
CA LEU A 581 9.50 25.17 -15.26
C LEU A 581 10.57 25.24 -14.18
N TYR A 582 10.94 26.45 -13.75
CA TYR A 582 11.89 26.66 -12.69
C TYR A 582 11.43 25.99 -11.40
N SER A 583 12.34 25.30 -10.71
CA SER A 583 12.09 24.71 -9.41
C SER A 583 13.34 24.91 -8.57
N ALA A 584 13.24 25.81 -7.59
CA ALA A 584 14.20 25.92 -6.48
C ALA A 584 13.58 25.22 -5.27
N PRO A 585 13.76 23.90 -5.11
CA PRO A 585 13.11 23.16 -4.04
C PRO A 585 13.63 23.65 -2.68
N THR A 586 12.83 24.43 -1.97
CA THR A 586 12.98 24.55 -0.52
C THR A 586 12.52 23.24 0.09
N LYS A 587 13.34 22.69 0.99
CA LYS A 587 13.01 21.47 1.73
C LYS A 587 11.63 21.67 2.40
N TRP A 588 10.70 20.74 2.21
CA TRP A 588 9.35 20.71 2.81
C TRP A 588 8.23 21.53 2.15
N PHE A 589 8.45 22.17 0.99
CA PHE A 589 7.38 22.80 0.21
C PHE A 589 6.95 21.92 -0.98
N ALA A 590 5.73 22.09 -1.49
CA ALA A 590 5.10 21.27 -2.53
C ALA A 590 5.84 21.20 -3.89
N GLY A 591 7.01 21.85 -4.02
CA GLY A 591 7.66 22.11 -5.29
C GLY A 591 6.85 23.10 -6.12
N ASN A 592 7.46 23.66 -7.16
CA ASN A 592 6.85 24.73 -7.94
C ASN A 592 5.73 24.24 -8.87
N MET A 593 4.59 23.79 -8.33
CA MET A 593 3.39 23.45 -9.10
C MET A 593 2.77 24.73 -9.64
N GLN A 594 2.83 24.93 -10.95
CA GLN A 594 2.24 26.09 -11.62
C GLN A 594 0.77 25.80 -11.94
N SER A 595 -0.13 26.65 -11.46
CA SER A 595 -1.51 26.64 -11.92
C SER A 595 -1.57 27.07 -13.39
N THR A 596 -2.43 26.39 -14.15
CA THR A 596 -2.74 26.76 -15.53
C THR A 596 -4.02 27.59 -15.64
N GLY A 597 -4.83 27.67 -14.57
CA GLY A 597 -6.20 28.18 -14.66
C GLY A 597 -7.09 27.38 -15.63
N LEU A 598 -6.70 26.16 -16.01
CA LEU A 598 -7.45 25.27 -16.90
C LEU A 598 -8.01 24.09 -16.10
N TRP A 599 -9.17 23.62 -16.55
CA TRP A 599 -9.92 22.52 -15.95
C TRP A 599 -10.05 21.37 -16.93
N ALA A 600 -9.71 20.16 -16.48
CA ALA A 600 -10.02 18.91 -17.17
C ALA A 600 -11.48 18.51 -16.86
N PRO A 601 -12.40 18.46 -17.84
CA PRO A 601 -13.77 18.02 -17.60
C PRO A 601 -13.82 16.55 -17.17
N ALA A 602 -14.77 16.21 -16.30
CA ALA A 602 -14.95 14.84 -15.81
C ALA A 602 -15.25 13.87 -16.96
N GLN A 603 -14.54 12.74 -16.98
CA GLN A 603 -14.74 11.60 -17.89
C GLN A 603 -14.59 11.93 -19.39
N GLN A 604 -14.06 13.11 -19.72
CA GLN A 604 -13.73 13.53 -21.07
C GLN A 604 -12.22 13.41 -21.32
N GLU A 605 -11.86 13.21 -22.59
CA GLU A 605 -10.45 13.11 -22.98
C GLU A 605 -9.80 14.49 -22.98
N VAL A 606 -8.63 14.56 -22.35
CA VAL A 606 -7.75 15.73 -22.34
C VAL A 606 -6.39 15.31 -22.87
N SER A 607 -5.76 16.17 -23.66
CA SER A 607 -4.37 15.97 -24.05
C SER A 607 -3.53 17.21 -23.85
N ILE A 608 -2.26 17.03 -23.47
CA ILE A 608 -1.29 18.10 -23.26
C ILE A 608 -0.06 17.76 -24.08
N GLU A 609 0.28 18.63 -25.02
CA GLU A 609 1.49 18.58 -25.82
C GLU A 609 2.50 19.60 -25.28
N SER A 610 3.75 19.18 -25.08
CA SER A 610 4.81 19.98 -24.47
C SER A 610 5.90 20.31 -25.47
N LYS A 611 6.35 21.57 -25.49
CA LYS A 611 7.61 21.98 -26.15
C LYS A 611 8.80 22.05 -25.17
N SER A 612 8.64 21.53 -23.96
CA SER A 612 9.69 21.52 -22.95
C SER A 612 10.80 20.56 -23.34
N THR A 613 12.05 21.00 -23.16
CA THR A 613 13.24 20.15 -23.31
C THR A 613 13.51 19.27 -22.09
N VAL A 614 12.79 19.48 -20.99
CA VAL A 614 12.85 18.66 -19.76
C VAL A 614 11.50 17.96 -19.51
N PRO A 615 11.50 16.76 -18.90
CA PRO A 615 10.26 16.12 -18.46
C PRO A 615 9.56 16.97 -17.40
N VAL A 616 8.23 16.87 -17.37
CA VAL A 616 7.38 17.57 -16.39
C VAL A 616 6.35 16.61 -15.81
N THR A 617 5.86 16.97 -14.64
CA THR A 617 4.75 16.29 -13.98
C THR A 617 3.47 17.10 -14.19
N VAL A 618 2.44 16.46 -14.75
CA VAL A 618 1.09 17.01 -14.86
C VAL A 618 0.27 16.54 -13.67
N THR A 619 -0.39 17.44 -12.97
CA THR A 619 -1.31 17.10 -11.88
C THR A 619 -2.71 17.61 -12.18
N VAL A 620 -3.72 16.77 -11.98
CA VAL A 620 -5.14 17.16 -12.00
C VAL A 620 -5.68 17.02 -10.59
N ALA A 621 -6.15 18.12 -9.99
CA ALA A 621 -6.58 18.12 -8.60
C ALA A 621 -7.88 18.92 -8.36
N LEU A 622 -8.63 18.52 -7.34
CA LEU A 622 -9.77 19.29 -6.81
C LEU A 622 -9.40 20.15 -5.60
N ALA A 623 -8.09 20.25 -5.28
CA ALA A 623 -7.48 20.95 -4.15
C ALA A 623 -8.17 20.67 -2.80
N ASP A 624 -7.78 19.57 -2.15
CA ASP A 624 -8.02 19.30 -0.73
C ASP A 624 -7.09 18.14 -0.31
N ASP A 625 -6.02 18.45 0.42
CA ASP A 625 -5.12 17.45 1.03
C ASP A 625 -5.32 17.44 2.55
N LEU A 626 -6.49 16.99 2.98
CA LEU A 626 -6.76 16.69 4.38
C LEU A 626 -6.76 15.18 4.60
N THR A 627 -5.73 14.70 5.30
CA THR A 627 -5.41 13.29 5.52
C THR A 627 -6.05 12.75 6.81
N GLY A 628 -6.86 11.69 6.71
CA GLY A 628 -7.21 10.83 7.86
C GLY A 628 -8.64 10.25 7.82
N ARG A 629 -8.77 8.93 8.05
CA ARG A 629 -10.06 8.21 8.07
C ARG A 629 -11.01 8.75 9.16
N GLU A 630 -10.48 8.88 10.38
CA GLU A 630 -11.20 9.38 11.57
C GLU A 630 -11.63 10.85 11.44
N LYS A 631 -10.91 11.64 10.63
CA LYS A 631 -11.12 13.09 10.52
C LYS A 631 -12.24 13.48 9.56
N HIS A 632 -12.46 12.69 8.50
CA HIS A 632 -13.33 13.14 7.40
C HIS A 632 -14.35 12.10 6.91
N GLU A 633 -14.13 10.79 7.08
CA GLU A 633 -14.89 9.77 6.33
C GLU A 633 -16.32 9.51 6.82
N VAL A 634 -16.77 10.20 7.87
CA VAL A 634 -18.14 10.08 8.40
C VAL A 634 -19.15 11.04 7.77
N SER A 635 -18.71 12.04 6.98
CA SER A 635 -19.60 12.94 6.24
C SER A 635 -18.91 13.60 5.03
N LEU A 636 -18.21 12.82 4.22
CA LEU A 636 -17.50 13.32 3.04
C LEU A 636 -18.49 13.80 1.97
N ASN A 637 -18.47 15.09 1.65
CA ASN A 637 -19.17 15.64 0.49
C ASN A 637 -18.31 15.62 -0.78
N ARG A 638 -17.34 14.69 -0.87
CA ARG A 638 -16.40 14.55 -1.98
C ARG A 638 -15.88 13.11 -2.14
N PRO A 639 -15.23 12.77 -3.27
CA PRO A 639 -14.62 11.47 -3.45
C PRO A 639 -13.46 11.21 -2.47
N PRO A 640 -13.15 9.93 -2.16
CA PRO A 640 -12.01 9.55 -1.32
C PRO A 640 -10.65 10.00 -1.88
N ARG A 641 -10.51 10.15 -3.20
CA ARG A 641 -9.27 10.54 -3.88
C ARG A 641 -9.55 11.67 -4.84
N VAL A 642 -8.72 12.72 -4.78
CA VAL A 642 -9.02 13.99 -5.46
C VAL A 642 -7.89 14.54 -6.33
N THR A 643 -6.74 13.87 -6.32
CA THR A 643 -5.54 14.25 -7.09
C THR A 643 -5.08 13.08 -7.95
N LYS A 644 -4.71 13.34 -9.19
CA LYS A 644 -4.13 12.37 -10.12
C LYS A 644 -2.96 13.00 -10.86
N THR A 645 -1.88 12.24 -11.04
CA THR A 645 -0.62 12.73 -11.59
C THR A 645 -0.21 11.90 -12.79
N TYR A 646 0.38 12.56 -13.78
CA TYR A 646 0.85 11.97 -15.03
C TYR A 646 2.25 12.49 -15.36
N ASP A 647 3.13 11.61 -15.81
CA ASP A 647 4.44 12.01 -16.32
C ASP A 647 4.35 12.39 -17.79
N LEU A 648 4.93 13.53 -18.15
CA LEU A 648 5.05 14.01 -19.52
C LEU A 648 6.53 14.16 -19.87
N LYS A 649 6.99 13.35 -20.82
CA LYS A 649 8.38 13.38 -21.29
C LYS A 649 8.66 14.69 -22.04
N ALA A 650 9.95 14.99 -22.20
CA ALA A 650 10.41 16.16 -22.97
C ALA A 650 9.92 16.05 -24.43
N ASN A 651 9.41 17.16 -24.98
CA ASN A 651 8.90 17.28 -26.35
C ASN A 651 7.88 16.20 -26.74
N ASP A 652 7.00 15.83 -25.81
CA ASP A 652 6.04 14.73 -25.99
C ASP A 652 4.60 15.19 -25.73
N LYS A 653 3.66 14.25 -25.86
CA LYS A 653 2.23 14.42 -25.61
C LYS A 653 1.74 13.39 -24.59
N VAL A 654 0.92 13.82 -23.66
CA VAL A 654 0.15 12.94 -22.77
C VAL A 654 -1.34 13.10 -23.04
N THR A 655 -2.07 11.98 -23.14
CA THR A 655 -3.53 11.94 -23.25
C THR A 655 -4.10 11.19 -22.05
N PHE A 656 -5.11 11.74 -21.39
CA PHE A 656 -5.70 11.14 -20.21
C PHE A 656 -7.19 11.48 -20.04
N LYS A 657 -7.82 10.78 -19.10
CA LYS A 657 -9.18 11.03 -18.59
C LYS A 657 -9.13 10.99 -17.07
N VAL A 658 -9.97 11.80 -16.42
CA VAL A 658 -10.13 11.85 -14.95
C VAL A 658 -11.58 11.58 -14.56
N PRO A 659 -11.86 10.89 -13.43
CA PRO A 659 -13.24 10.51 -13.08
C PRO A 659 -14.13 11.70 -12.71
N TYR A 660 -13.56 12.71 -12.03
CA TYR A 660 -14.32 13.79 -11.38
C TYR A 660 -14.12 15.17 -12.02
N GLY A 661 -13.14 15.28 -12.92
CA GLY A 661 -12.59 16.55 -13.36
C GLY A 661 -11.58 17.12 -12.36
N GLY A 662 -10.96 18.25 -12.71
CA GLY A 662 -10.04 18.96 -11.81
C GLY A 662 -9.24 20.06 -12.49
N LEU A 663 -8.63 20.91 -11.66
CA LEU A 663 -7.68 21.94 -12.09
C LEU A 663 -6.36 21.30 -12.50
N ILE A 664 -5.77 21.80 -13.58
CA ILE A 664 -4.53 21.26 -14.15
C ILE A 664 -3.34 22.11 -13.66
N TYR A 665 -2.31 21.43 -13.18
CA TYR A 665 -1.05 22.02 -12.76
C TYR A 665 0.11 21.35 -13.51
N ILE A 666 1.15 22.12 -13.78
CA ILE A 666 2.39 21.64 -14.37
C ILE A 666 3.53 21.90 -13.39
N LYS A 667 4.34 20.89 -13.13
CA LYS A 667 5.55 20.99 -12.32
C LYS A 667 6.76 20.60 -13.15
N GLY A 668 7.68 21.54 -13.31
CA GLY A 668 9.01 21.28 -13.85
C GLY A 668 10.02 21.07 -12.73
N ASP A 669 11.16 20.44 -13.07
CA ASP A 669 12.30 20.24 -12.17
C ASP A 669 13.56 21.01 -12.65
N SER A 670 13.36 22.12 -13.38
CA SER A 670 14.48 22.90 -13.92
C SER A 670 15.19 23.66 -12.82
N LYS A 671 16.53 23.53 -12.76
CA LYS A 671 17.38 24.34 -11.87
C LYS A 671 17.64 25.75 -12.39
N GLU A 672 17.28 26.01 -13.64
CA GLU A 672 17.41 27.30 -14.30
C GLU A 672 16.02 27.87 -14.63
N VAL A 673 15.89 29.20 -14.59
CA VAL A 673 14.63 29.87 -14.94
C VAL A 673 14.40 29.67 -16.43
N GLN A 674 13.50 28.74 -16.76
CA GLN A 674 13.10 28.44 -18.12
C GLN A 674 11.59 28.24 -18.17
N SER A 675 10.98 28.62 -19.28
CA SER A 675 9.57 28.36 -19.55
C SER A 675 9.41 27.59 -20.85
N ALA A 676 8.31 26.85 -20.97
CA ALA A 676 7.96 26.16 -22.20
C ALA A 676 6.48 26.35 -22.54
N ASP A 677 6.15 26.24 -23.82
CA ASP A 677 4.77 26.25 -24.27
C ASP A 677 4.16 24.86 -24.11
N PHE A 678 2.92 24.84 -23.62
CA PHE A 678 2.08 23.66 -23.49
C PHE A 678 0.77 23.92 -24.22
N THR A 679 0.38 23.01 -25.10
CA THR A 679 -0.91 23.04 -25.79
C THR A 679 -1.85 22.02 -25.15
N PHE A 680 -2.91 22.53 -24.52
CA PHE A 680 -3.95 21.76 -23.86
C PHE A 680 -5.14 21.63 -24.80
N THR A 681 -5.67 20.42 -24.97
CA THR A 681 -6.85 20.15 -25.80
C THR A 681 -7.89 19.41 -24.97
N GLY A 682 -9.17 19.78 -25.14
CA GLY A 682 -10.28 19.16 -24.40
C GLY A 682 -10.49 19.75 -23.00
N VAL A 683 -9.90 20.92 -22.72
CA VAL A 683 -9.97 21.62 -21.43
C VAL A 683 -11.00 22.75 -21.47
N VAL A 684 -11.38 23.27 -20.31
CA VAL A 684 -12.14 24.54 -20.21
C VAL A 684 -11.44 25.50 -19.27
N LYS A 685 -11.69 26.81 -19.44
CA LYS A 685 -11.21 27.81 -18.48
C LYS A 685 -11.83 27.61 -17.10
N ALA A 686 -11.01 27.66 -16.08
CA ALA A 686 -11.42 27.87 -14.70
C ALA A 686 -11.34 29.36 -14.35
N PRO A 687 -12.23 29.88 -13.50
CA PRO A 687 -12.07 31.22 -12.94
C PRO A 687 -10.67 31.36 -12.34
N PHE A 688 -9.93 32.37 -12.78
CA PHE A 688 -8.52 32.49 -12.41
C PHE A 688 -8.16 33.96 -12.23
N TYR A 689 -7.88 34.34 -10.98
CA TYR A 689 -7.45 35.68 -10.60
C TYR A 689 -5.96 35.66 -10.27
N LYS A 690 -5.16 36.46 -10.98
CA LYS A 690 -3.71 36.51 -10.85
C LYS A 690 -3.19 37.88 -11.27
N ASP A 691 -2.14 38.36 -10.61
CA ASP A 691 -1.52 39.67 -10.89
C ASP A 691 -2.53 40.83 -10.79
N GLY A 692 -3.40 40.80 -9.78
CA GLY A 692 -4.40 41.85 -9.51
C GLY A 692 -5.56 41.91 -10.52
N LYS A 693 -5.72 40.89 -11.38
CA LYS A 693 -6.80 40.87 -12.39
C LYS A 693 -7.30 39.45 -12.70
N TRP A 694 -8.49 39.38 -13.27
CA TRP A 694 -9.02 38.14 -13.84
C TRP A 694 -8.28 37.80 -15.13
N GLN A 695 -7.62 36.65 -15.14
CA GLN A 695 -7.08 36.03 -16.36
C GLN A 695 -8.20 35.27 -17.09
N HIS A 696 -9.09 34.64 -16.33
CA HIS A 696 -10.33 34.05 -16.80
C HIS A 696 -11.48 34.50 -15.88
N ASP A 697 -12.62 34.89 -16.45
CA ASP A 697 -13.73 35.47 -15.69
C ASP A 697 -14.28 34.54 -14.60
N LEU A 698 -14.86 35.14 -13.55
CA LEU A 698 -15.58 34.44 -12.48
C LEU A 698 -16.66 33.46 -13.00
N ASN A 699 -17.29 33.80 -14.13
CA ASN A 699 -18.34 33.01 -14.76
C ASN A 699 -17.81 31.90 -15.69
N SER A 700 -16.50 31.65 -15.71
CA SER A 700 -15.90 30.59 -16.51
C SER A 700 -16.53 29.21 -16.19
N PRO A 701 -16.51 28.27 -17.16
CA PRO A 701 -17.31 27.04 -17.06
C PRO A 701 -16.96 26.14 -15.86
N ALA A 702 -15.68 26.08 -15.45
CA ALA A 702 -15.26 25.18 -14.37
C ALA A 702 -16.02 25.45 -13.06
N PRO A 703 -16.26 24.42 -12.23
CA PRO A 703 -16.94 24.57 -10.95
C PRO A 703 -16.04 25.13 -9.83
N LEU A 704 -14.74 24.88 -9.92
CA LEU A 704 -13.70 25.42 -9.04
C LEU A 704 -12.85 26.42 -9.81
N GLY A 705 -12.24 27.35 -9.08
CA GLY A 705 -11.28 28.29 -9.62
C GLY A 705 -10.24 28.68 -8.58
N GLU A 706 -9.35 29.57 -8.97
CA GLU A 706 -8.17 29.91 -8.17
C GLU A 706 -7.89 31.40 -8.13
N LEU A 707 -7.31 31.81 -7.02
CA LEU A 707 -6.61 33.07 -6.86
C LEU A 707 -5.13 32.75 -6.60
N GLU A 708 -4.25 33.33 -7.41
CA GLU A 708 -2.80 33.23 -7.22
C GLU A 708 -2.25 34.59 -6.78
N SER A 709 -1.70 34.63 -5.56
CA SER A 709 -0.92 35.75 -5.03
C SER A 709 0.58 35.50 -5.23
N ALA A 710 1.41 36.41 -4.72
CA ALA A 710 2.87 36.20 -4.75
C ALA A 710 3.33 35.01 -3.88
N SER A 711 2.52 34.61 -2.88
CA SER A 711 2.91 33.62 -1.87
C SER A 711 2.00 32.40 -1.80
N PHE A 712 0.73 32.51 -2.21
CA PHE A 712 -0.24 31.43 -2.09
C PHE A 712 -1.11 31.25 -3.35
N VAL A 713 -1.50 30.01 -3.60
CA VAL A 713 -2.60 29.68 -4.49
C VAL A 713 -3.79 29.26 -3.63
N TYR A 714 -4.88 30.03 -3.71
CA TYR A 714 -6.14 29.74 -3.02
C TYR A 714 -7.13 29.13 -4.01
N THR A 715 -7.39 27.83 -3.85
CA THR A 715 -8.37 27.11 -4.66
C THR A 715 -9.70 26.97 -3.91
N THR A 716 -10.82 27.27 -4.58
CA THR A 716 -12.14 27.25 -3.94
C THR A 716 -13.28 27.07 -4.97
N PRO A 717 -14.50 26.68 -4.56
CA PRO A 717 -15.67 26.77 -5.44
C PRO A 717 -15.85 28.16 -6.02
N LYS A 718 -16.14 28.27 -7.33
CA LYS A 718 -16.12 29.56 -8.04
C LYS A 718 -16.95 30.66 -7.38
N LYS A 719 -18.06 30.32 -6.74
CA LYS A 719 -18.91 31.30 -6.03
C LYS A 719 -18.16 32.02 -4.90
N ASN A 720 -17.19 31.37 -4.26
CA ASN A 720 -16.43 31.93 -3.14
C ASN A 720 -15.34 32.90 -3.59
N LEU A 721 -14.93 32.86 -4.86
CA LEU A 721 -13.96 33.83 -5.42
C LEU A 721 -14.56 35.23 -5.58
N ASN A 722 -15.85 35.44 -5.28
CA ASN A 722 -16.39 36.78 -5.14
C ASN A 722 -15.89 37.50 -3.88
N ALA A 723 -15.30 36.76 -2.93
CA ALA A 723 -14.84 37.23 -1.63
C ALA A 723 -15.89 38.10 -0.89
N SER A 724 -17.19 37.78 -1.00
CA SER A 724 -18.27 38.64 -0.50
C SER A 724 -18.24 38.88 1.01
N ASN A 725 -17.56 37.99 1.75
CA ASN A 725 -17.42 38.04 3.20
C ASN A 725 -16.07 38.63 3.66
N TYR A 726 -15.23 39.10 2.73
CA TYR A 726 -13.94 39.71 3.04
C TYR A 726 -14.03 41.23 2.89
N THR A 727 -13.69 41.97 3.95
CA THR A 727 -13.73 43.44 3.91
C THR A 727 -12.63 43.94 2.96
N GLY A 728 -13.02 44.66 1.90
CA GLY A 728 -12.10 45.07 0.82
C GLY A 728 -12.19 44.21 -0.45
N GLY A 729 -12.98 43.14 -0.44
CA GLY A 729 -13.25 42.31 -1.63
C GLY A 729 -12.05 41.49 -2.10
N LEU A 730 -12.13 41.00 -3.35
CA LEU A 730 -11.16 40.04 -3.90
C LEU A 730 -9.74 40.61 -4.02
N GLU A 731 -9.60 41.87 -4.43
CA GLU A 731 -8.30 42.51 -4.61
C GLU A 731 -7.56 42.64 -3.28
N GLN A 732 -8.24 43.11 -2.24
CA GLN A 732 -7.67 43.20 -0.89
C GLN A 732 -7.33 41.80 -0.36
N PHE A 733 -8.22 40.82 -0.53
CA PHE A 733 -7.96 39.43 -0.15
C PHE A 733 -6.72 38.85 -0.85
N ALA A 734 -6.52 39.16 -2.15
CA ALA A 734 -5.35 38.72 -2.89
C ALA A 734 -4.04 39.36 -2.40
N ASN A 735 -4.10 40.62 -1.98
CA ASN A 735 -2.95 41.35 -1.43
C ASN A 735 -2.58 40.89 -0.01
N ASP A 736 -3.57 40.42 0.76
CA ASP A 736 -3.39 39.96 2.14
C ASP A 736 -2.92 38.50 2.25
N LEU A 737 -2.95 37.74 1.13
CA LEU A 737 -2.40 36.39 0.98
C LEU A 737 -0.91 36.44 0.59
#